data_AF-A0AAD6X207-F1
#
_entry.id   AF-A0AAD6X207-F1
#
_cell.length_a   1.000
_cell.length_b   1.000
_cell.length_c   1.000
_cell.angle_alpha   90.00
_cell.angle_beta   90.00
_cell.angle_gamma   90.00
#
_symmetry.space_group_name_H-M   'P 1'
#
loop_
_entity.id
_entity.type
_entity.pdbx_description
1 polymer ?
#
loop_
_entity_poly.entity_id
_entity_poly.type
_entity_poly.pdbx_seq_one_letter_code
_entity_poly.pdbx_strand_id
1 'polypeptide(L)'
;MHPLIFLLLFPYLVLGAVFDLSALDWTLINQNGSISVPGALPSQAHLDLVRAGIITEPLLGVNDLTERWVFMDNWTYTADLQPALSGAINGSDQVLLVFHGIDTIANITVADQPIAWVNNQFRQYVFDVSFLSGVTSGNLTVAFESAYYYGLNVSMRPDAETIIGDTFEVPADRAYIRKIASDFGWDWGPAFVPSGIFKPAYLISLSNASNATLASNSTDVPQPVFVEETSVDIYKVGQNFSVPANETADWVVNVTLALRSAGAFNSPSVTLAFDELNLTSSPFPLDPLAMTTDAPSWVTVIWQIPDSIPQRWYPHNLGTPQLYNLTISLGLDDSADDVELNVRTGFRTIKLAQLPYSQEDVDSRGITPGDQWHFEINGKAFYSLGTNIIPFDPFYARTTTEQVRWVLESALLSGQNMLRIWGGGIYQPDSEDIGVYDFYSLCDELGILAWSEFIFSDSLYPINDFFLESIEPEVRQNVRRINKHPSNVQWAGGNEIEGIVTGVNTSLANGTIYLDQFVTLFQDFLHDIAVSETHSVPYTDCSTTKGVLSLDPYILRFNNGTEGNIYGNSERYNYDASQAFNYSTFPVSRFVNEFGFHSMPSFYTWEEVLTSPDDFSFNSTVVASRDHHPPAGSLAFPNPNAPQGQAQMTEAVELWLPTPSTSDSNQTFAQWCWSTQIFQSMTMMSEISWYRRGAGQGENNLGALVWQLNDIWQGVSWSSIEYSGRWKVLQYGITTTFSPLTIYPFWTPDNQTLEVIVTSDRWETVEGTAQLTWYDWSGNMLNSSMHEFTVPTLNNSLISRTLGLASILPAGQNATDVWMLLNLTAQVENKTITNEQYFTPISLAEAALTDPQIQVTSTDNLTFTLSALGGVAPWTWLDHPAGTVGVFVDNTTGLPSNGFYLVPGIDRTLQFQLNEDLSKNLNPDPADFVLRSLWNNTHAS
;
A
#
# COMPACT_ATOMS: atom_id res chain seq x y z
N MET A 1 -25.32 -6.56 11.66
CA MET A 1 -25.06 -7.84 11.00
C MET A 1 -26.33 -8.36 10.34
N HIS A 2 -26.49 -8.07 9.05
CA HIS A 2 -27.31 -8.89 8.15
C HIS A 2 -26.29 -9.62 7.27
N PRO A 3 -26.34 -10.96 7.14
CA PRO A 3 -25.44 -11.67 6.27
C PRO A 3 -25.87 -11.37 4.84
N LEU A 4 -25.13 -10.49 4.16
CA LEU A 4 -25.21 -10.39 2.72
C LEU A 4 -24.56 -11.65 2.17
N ILE A 5 -25.40 -12.53 1.63
CA ILE A 5 -24.99 -13.65 0.80
C ILE A 5 -24.28 -13.03 -0.41
N PHE A 6 -22.95 -13.15 -0.46
CA PHE A 6 -22.16 -12.90 -1.66
C PHE A 6 -22.65 -13.88 -2.74
N LEU A 7 -23.53 -13.41 -3.61
CA LEU A 7 -23.60 -13.95 -4.96
C LEU A 7 -22.33 -13.45 -5.64
N LEU A 8 -21.42 -14.38 -5.97
CA LEU A 8 -20.34 -14.19 -6.93
C LEU A 8 -20.97 -13.63 -8.22
N LEU A 9 -20.97 -12.31 -8.34
CA LEU A 9 -21.31 -11.59 -9.55
C LEU A 9 -19.97 -11.37 -10.26
N PHE A 10 -19.68 -12.23 -11.23
CA PHE A 10 -18.63 -11.98 -12.22
C PHE A 10 -18.80 -10.54 -12.73
N PRO A 11 -17.79 -9.65 -12.63
CA PRO A 11 -17.75 -8.48 -13.47
C PRO A 11 -17.54 -9.01 -14.89
N TYR A 12 -18.65 -9.11 -15.62
CA TYR A 12 -18.73 -9.67 -16.97
C TYR A 12 -17.73 -9.01 -17.93
N LEU A 13 -16.54 -9.60 -18.01
CA LEU A 13 -15.74 -9.63 -19.22
C LEU A 13 -16.26 -10.78 -20.07
N VAL A 14 -16.95 -10.41 -21.16
CA VAL A 14 -17.07 -11.22 -22.39
C VAL A 14 -17.91 -12.50 -22.25
N LEU A 15 -19.18 -12.42 -22.64
CA LEU A 15 -20.06 -13.57 -22.94
C LEU A 15 -19.64 -14.29 -24.24
N GLY A 16 -18.35 -14.54 -24.46
CA GLY A 16 -17.80 -15.34 -25.55
C GLY A 16 -17.39 -16.74 -25.07
N ALA A 17 -16.99 -17.64 -25.98
CA ALA A 17 -16.39 -18.91 -25.57
C ALA A 17 -14.96 -18.65 -25.05
N VAL A 18 -14.88 -18.30 -23.77
CA VAL A 18 -13.63 -18.08 -23.03
C VAL A 18 -13.21 -19.40 -22.41
N PHE A 19 -11.98 -19.82 -22.70
CA PHE A 19 -11.37 -20.97 -22.05
C PHE A 19 -10.28 -20.46 -21.08
N ASP A 20 -10.51 -20.64 -19.79
CA ASP A 20 -9.51 -20.36 -18.76
C ASP A 20 -8.38 -21.37 -18.83
N LEU A 21 -7.15 -20.87 -19.04
CA LEU A 21 -5.97 -21.71 -19.14
C LEU A 21 -5.61 -22.41 -17.82
N SER A 22 -6.16 -21.98 -16.68
CA SER A 22 -6.04 -22.70 -15.40
C SER A 22 -6.65 -24.11 -15.45
N ALA A 23 -7.59 -24.35 -16.37
CA ALA A 23 -8.23 -25.65 -16.56
C ALA A 23 -7.36 -26.67 -17.31
N LEU A 24 -6.20 -26.27 -17.85
CA LEU A 24 -5.26 -27.18 -18.49
C LEU A 24 -4.37 -27.90 -17.46
N ASP A 25 -3.95 -29.12 -17.78
CA ASP A 25 -2.95 -29.85 -17.01
C ASP A 25 -1.55 -29.32 -17.34
N TRP A 26 -1.05 -28.39 -16.53
CA TRP A 26 0.28 -27.81 -16.67
C TRP A 26 1.38 -28.71 -16.11
N THR A 27 2.55 -28.69 -16.74
CA THR A 27 3.79 -29.28 -16.25
C THR A 27 4.87 -28.21 -16.18
N LEU A 28 5.54 -28.12 -15.03
CA LEU A 28 6.72 -27.29 -14.81
C LEU A 28 8.00 -28.13 -14.96
N ILE A 29 8.94 -27.66 -15.78
CA ILE A 29 10.21 -28.34 -16.05
C ILE A 29 11.36 -27.35 -15.88
N ASN A 30 12.44 -27.75 -15.21
CA ASN A 30 13.65 -26.94 -15.07
C ASN A 30 14.60 -27.06 -16.30
N GLN A 31 15.64 -26.23 -16.40
CA GLN A 31 16.46 -26.11 -17.62
C GLN A 31 17.06 -27.44 -18.12
N ASN A 32 17.51 -28.30 -17.21
CA ASN A 32 18.14 -29.58 -17.56
C ASN A 32 17.18 -30.78 -17.58
N GLY A 33 15.88 -30.55 -17.29
CA GLY A 33 14.84 -31.58 -17.28
C GLY A 33 14.92 -32.59 -16.14
N SER A 34 15.78 -32.37 -15.14
CA SER A 34 15.88 -33.26 -13.97
C SER A 34 14.72 -33.10 -12.98
N ILE A 35 14.06 -31.94 -12.99
CA ILE A 35 12.83 -31.66 -12.26
C ILE A 35 11.71 -31.50 -13.29
N SER A 36 10.66 -32.30 -13.12
CA SER A 36 9.42 -32.23 -13.89
C SER A 36 8.27 -32.53 -12.93
N VAL A 37 7.46 -31.52 -12.65
CA VAL A 37 6.40 -31.57 -11.65
C VAL A 37 5.10 -30.97 -12.21
N PRO A 38 3.94 -31.26 -11.62
CA PRO A 38 2.71 -30.55 -11.97
C PRO A 38 2.88 -29.04 -11.78
N GLY A 39 2.44 -28.26 -12.77
CA GLY A 39 2.32 -26.81 -12.71
C GLY A 39 0.87 -26.40 -12.40
N ALA A 40 0.68 -25.17 -11.95
CA ALA A 40 -0.65 -24.55 -11.87
C ALA A 40 -0.66 -23.15 -12.50
N LEU A 41 -1.85 -22.57 -12.62
CA LEU A 41 -2.04 -21.22 -13.13
C LEU A 41 -3.21 -20.54 -12.39
N PRO A 42 -3.09 -19.27 -11.98
CA PRO A 42 -1.85 -18.48 -11.88
C PRO A 42 -0.83 -19.10 -10.92
N SER A 43 0.47 -19.03 -11.23
CA SER A 43 1.53 -19.61 -10.38
C SER A 43 2.91 -19.04 -10.67
N GLN A 44 3.84 -19.34 -9.76
CA GLN A 44 5.28 -19.11 -9.89
C GLN A 44 6.02 -20.39 -9.49
N ALA A 45 7.23 -20.61 -10.04
CA ALA A 45 7.96 -21.88 -9.93
C ALA A 45 8.14 -22.36 -8.48
N HIS A 46 8.44 -21.46 -7.54
CA HIS A 46 8.53 -21.78 -6.11
C HIS A 46 7.24 -22.46 -5.59
N LEU A 47 6.07 -21.92 -5.92
CA LEU A 47 4.79 -22.45 -5.45
C LEU A 47 4.50 -23.86 -5.99
N ASP A 48 4.87 -24.12 -7.24
CA ASP A 48 4.75 -25.45 -7.85
C ASP A 48 5.72 -26.46 -7.24
N LEU A 49 6.96 -26.04 -6.95
CA LEU A 49 7.94 -26.88 -6.26
C LEU A 49 7.51 -27.22 -4.83
N VAL A 50 6.88 -26.28 -4.13
CA VAL A 50 6.27 -26.52 -2.80
C VAL A 50 5.15 -27.55 -2.92
N ARG A 51 4.20 -27.36 -3.85
CA ARG A 51 3.09 -28.30 -4.07
C ARG A 51 3.57 -29.71 -4.41
N ALA A 52 4.69 -29.82 -5.15
CA ALA A 52 5.29 -31.09 -5.51
C ALA A 52 6.20 -31.70 -4.41
N GLY A 53 6.43 -30.98 -3.31
CA GLY A 53 7.30 -31.41 -2.20
C GLY A 53 8.80 -31.44 -2.55
N ILE A 54 9.23 -30.65 -3.54
CA ILE A 54 10.65 -30.53 -3.94
C ILE A 54 11.39 -29.56 -3.01
N ILE A 55 10.72 -28.48 -2.60
CA ILE A 55 11.19 -27.52 -1.59
C ILE A 55 10.16 -27.42 -0.47
N THR A 56 10.56 -26.85 0.66
CA THR A 56 9.68 -26.55 1.80
C THR A 56 9.04 -25.17 1.62
N GLU A 57 8.20 -24.74 2.58
CA GLU A 57 7.67 -23.37 2.58
C GLU A 57 8.83 -22.35 2.44
N PRO A 58 8.86 -21.51 1.39
CA PRO A 58 9.99 -20.63 1.13
C PRO A 58 10.27 -19.64 2.25
N LEU A 59 9.24 -19.22 3.00
CA LEU A 59 9.42 -18.29 4.11
C LEU A 59 10.04 -18.93 5.36
N LEU A 60 10.17 -20.26 5.43
CA LEU A 60 10.62 -21.00 6.60
C LEU A 60 12.13 -20.81 6.87
N GLY A 61 12.49 -20.47 8.10
CA GLY A 61 13.88 -20.40 8.55
C GLY A 61 14.77 -19.54 7.65
N VAL A 62 15.72 -20.19 6.97
CA VAL A 62 16.75 -19.56 6.12
C VAL A 62 16.55 -19.90 4.64
N ASN A 63 15.33 -20.22 4.23
CA ASN A 63 15.05 -20.70 2.88
C ASN A 63 15.30 -19.66 1.78
N ASP A 64 15.27 -18.36 2.10
CA ASP A 64 15.76 -17.28 1.23
C ASP A 64 17.22 -17.51 0.75
N LEU A 65 18.04 -18.21 1.55
CA LEU A 65 19.36 -18.69 1.13
C LEU A 65 19.30 -20.03 0.40
N THR A 66 18.64 -21.03 1.01
CA THR A 66 18.76 -22.44 0.57
C THR A 66 18.06 -22.68 -0.77
N GLU A 67 17.11 -21.82 -1.14
CA GLU A 67 16.28 -21.93 -2.34
C GLU A 67 16.75 -21.01 -3.48
N ARG A 68 17.86 -20.27 -3.32
CA ARG A 68 18.41 -19.40 -4.38
C ARG A 68 18.66 -20.10 -5.72
N TRP A 69 18.88 -21.42 -5.69
CA TRP A 69 19.04 -22.21 -6.91
C TRP A 69 17.80 -22.14 -7.82
N VAL A 70 16.61 -21.89 -7.27
CA VAL A 70 15.35 -21.81 -8.04
C VAL A 70 15.39 -20.64 -9.00
N PHE A 71 15.73 -19.42 -8.55
CA PHE A 71 15.82 -18.28 -9.45
C PHE A 71 17.08 -18.29 -10.33
N MET A 72 18.09 -19.09 -9.99
CA MET A 72 19.27 -19.32 -10.83
C MET A 72 19.02 -20.38 -11.91
N ASP A 73 17.82 -20.97 -11.99
CA ASP A 73 17.45 -21.92 -13.04
C ASP A 73 16.45 -21.28 -14.01
N ASN A 74 16.32 -21.86 -15.20
CA ASN A 74 15.26 -21.52 -16.16
C ASN A 74 14.10 -22.50 -15.97
N TRP A 75 12.87 -21.98 -16.09
CA TRP A 75 11.65 -22.74 -15.85
C TRP A 75 10.76 -22.74 -17.07
N THR A 76 10.17 -23.88 -17.41
CA THR A 76 9.28 -24.03 -18.56
C THR A 76 7.94 -24.60 -18.13
N TYR A 77 6.86 -23.83 -18.35
CA TYR A 77 5.49 -24.30 -18.20
C TYR A 77 5.00 -24.83 -19.54
N THR A 78 4.47 -26.05 -19.57
CA THR A 78 3.87 -26.67 -20.76
C THR A 78 2.53 -27.30 -20.43
N ALA A 79 1.53 -27.05 -21.27
CA ALA A 79 0.22 -27.69 -21.18
C ALA A 79 -0.25 -28.21 -22.55
N ASP A 80 -0.96 -29.33 -22.55
CA ASP A 80 -1.64 -29.85 -23.76
C ASP A 80 -2.88 -28.99 -24.05
N LEU A 81 -2.98 -28.48 -25.28
CA LEU A 81 -4.12 -27.65 -25.72
C LEU A 81 -5.34 -28.48 -26.12
N GLN A 82 -5.24 -29.81 -26.22
CA GLN A 82 -6.34 -30.66 -26.66
C GLN A 82 -7.66 -30.43 -25.89
N PRO A 83 -7.68 -30.22 -24.56
CA PRO A 83 -8.91 -29.88 -23.83
C PRO A 83 -9.57 -28.58 -24.32
N ALA A 84 -8.80 -27.53 -24.59
CA ALA A 84 -9.31 -26.27 -25.12
C ALA A 84 -9.78 -26.41 -26.58
N LEU A 85 -9.01 -27.14 -27.40
CA LEU A 85 -9.28 -27.30 -28.84
C LEU A 85 -10.49 -28.21 -29.13
N SER A 86 -10.84 -29.13 -28.22
CA SER A 86 -11.90 -30.12 -28.43
C SER A 86 -13.31 -29.65 -28.05
N GLY A 87 -13.45 -28.50 -27.37
CA GLY A 87 -14.73 -28.01 -26.86
C GLY A 87 -15.04 -26.52 -27.09
N ALA A 88 -14.03 -25.65 -27.36
CA ALA A 88 -14.22 -24.19 -27.31
C ALA A 88 -14.01 -23.43 -28.63
N ILE A 89 -13.36 -24.04 -29.64
CA ILE A 89 -12.96 -23.34 -30.88
C ILE A 89 -13.56 -24.05 -32.09
N ASN A 90 -14.47 -23.39 -32.83
CA ASN A 90 -14.94 -23.88 -34.13
C ASN A 90 -13.95 -23.52 -35.23
N GLY A 91 -13.93 -24.30 -36.32
CA GLY A 91 -13.01 -24.12 -37.46
C GLY A 91 -13.19 -22.82 -38.29
N SER A 92 -14.03 -21.88 -37.84
CA SER A 92 -14.26 -20.57 -38.47
C SER A 92 -14.00 -19.38 -37.54
N ASP A 93 -13.63 -19.63 -36.29
CA ASP A 93 -13.49 -18.58 -35.27
C ASP A 93 -12.10 -17.92 -35.36
N GLN A 94 -12.01 -16.64 -34.96
CA GLN A 94 -10.74 -16.01 -34.62
C GLN A 94 -10.42 -16.33 -33.16
N VAL A 95 -9.15 -16.61 -32.85
CA VAL A 95 -8.73 -17.04 -31.50
C VAL A 95 -7.65 -16.12 -30.98
N LEU A 96 -7.85 -15.59 -29.78
CA LEU A 96 -6.88 -14.77 -29.07
C LEU A 96 -6.32 -15.54 -27.87
N LEU A 97 -5.01 -15.44 -27.64
CA LEU A 97 -4.34 -15.86 -26.42
C LEU A 97 -4.02 -14.62 -25.59
N VAL A 98 -4.60 -14.54 -24.39
CA VAL A 98 -4.50 -13.40 -23.50
C VAL A 98 -3.75 -13.81 -22.22
N PHE A 99 -2.68 -13.09 -21.88
CA PHE A 99 -2.03 -13.17 -20.58
C PHE A 99 -2.16 -11.83 -19.86
N HIS A 100 -2.74 -11.82 -18.66
CA HIS A 100 -2.81 -10.59 -17.85
C HIS A 100 -1.49 -10.25 -17.15
N GLY A 101 -0.53 -11.19 -17.12
CA GLY A 101 0.81 -10.96 -16.60
C GLY A 101 1.70 -12.19 -16.70
N ILE A 102 2.93 -11.98 -17.17
CA ILE A 102 4.00 -12.99 -17.27
C ILE A 102 5.20 -12.46 -16.50
N ASP A 103 5.72 -13.25 -15.56
CA ASP A 103 6.86 -12.86 -14.70
C ASP A 103 8.12 -13.66 -15.06
N THR A 104 9.09 -13.13 -15.82
CA THR A 104 9.03 -11.88 -16.58
C THR A 104 9.52 -12.10 -18.00
N ILE A 105 10.76 -12.59 -18.16
CA ILE A 105 11.36 -12.84 -19.48
C ILE A 105 10.96 -14.23 -19.95
N ALA A 106 10.22 -14.34 -21.04
CA ALA A 106 9.76 -15.64 -21.53
C ALA A 106 9.63 -15.73 -23.05
N ASN A 107 9.88 -16.92 -23.59
CA ASN A 107 9.49 -17.32 -24.95
C ASN A 107 8.17 -18.08 -24.91
N ILE A 108 7.23 -17.72 -25.79
CA ILE A 108 5.91 -18.34 -25.89
C ILE A 108 5.79 -19.08 -27.21
N THR A 109 5.42 -20.36 -27.13
CA THR A 109 5.20 -21.25 -28.28
C THR A 109 3.82 -21.89 -28.18
N VAL A 110 3.08 -21.90 -29.28
CA VAL A 110 1.71 -22.43 -29.36
C VAL A 110 1.63 -23.41 -30.53
N ALA A 111 1.29 -24.66 -30.27
CA ALA A 111 1.25 -25.74 -31.27
C ALA A 111 2.52 -25.79 -32.15
N ASP A 112 3.68 -25.80 -31.50
CA ASP A 112 5.03 -25.79 -32.10
C ASP A 112 5.38 -24.52 -32.91
N GLN A 113 4.56 -23.47 -32.88
CA GLN A 113 4.85 -22.17 -33.49
C GLN A 113 5.29 -21.16 -32.42
N PRO A 114 6.52 -20.60 -32.50
CA PRO A 114 6.92 -19.48 -31.66
C PRO A 114 6.06 -18.26 -31.98
N ILE A 115 5.41 -17.65 -30.98
CA ILE A 115 4.53 -16.50 -31.20
C ILE A 115 5.13 -15.20 -30.66
N ALA A 116 5.85 -15.23 -29.54
CA ALA A 116 6.38 -14.03 -28.91
C ALA A 116 7.55 -14.30 -27.95
N TRP A 117 8.39 -13.29 -27.79
CA TRP A 117 9.29 -13.13 -26.65
C TRP A 117 8.83 -11.91 -25.86
N VAL A 118 8.72 -12.03 -24.53
CA VAL A 118 8.23 -10.98 -23.63
C VAL A 118 9.25 -10.71 -22.52
N ASN A 119 9.21 -9.50 -21.95
CA ASN A 119 10.22 -9.04 -20.97
C ASN A 119 9.71 -8.05 -19.91
N ASN A 120 8.39 -7.95 -19.71
CA ASN A 120 7.82 -6.98 -18.79
C ASN A 120 6.68 -7.61 -17.98
N GLN A 121 6.85 -7.61 -16.65
CA GLN A 121 5.90 -8.20 -15.71
C GLN A 121 4.57 -7.45 -15.67
N PHE A 122 4.59 -6.17 -16.04
CA PHE A 122 3.53 -5.21 -15.75
C PHE A 122 2.57 -4.99 -16.92
N ARG A 123 2.64 -5.84 -17.94
CA ARG A 123 1.85 -5.73 -19.18
C ARG A 123 0.85 -6.86 -19.31
N GLN A 124 -0.29 -6.51 -19.92
CA GLN A 124 -1.14 -7.48 -20.57
C GLN A 124 -0.59 -7.78 -21.97
N TYR A 125 -0.63 -9.05 -22.36
CA TYR A 125 -0.23 -9.52 -23.68
C TYR A 125 -1.41 -10.20 -24.37
N VAL A 126 -1.72 -9.77 -25.60
CA VAL A 126 -2.77 -10.35 -26.44
C VAL A 126 -2.17 -10.75 -27.79
N PHE A 127 -2.31 -12.02 -28.14
CA PHE A 127 -1.78 -12.59 -29.38
C PHE A 127 -2.90 -13.21 -30.21
N ASP A 128 -2.93 -12.91 -31.51
CA ASP A 128 -3.75 -13.65 -32.45
C ASP A 128 -3.12 -15.04 -32.68
N VAL A 129 -3.88 -16.07 -32.30
CA VAL A 129 -3.52 -17.48 -32.49
C VAL A 129 -4.58 -18.19 -33.34
N SER A 130 -5.25 -17.47 -34.24
CA SER A 130 -6.31 -17.99 -35.12
C SER A 130 -5.83 -19.12 -36.03
N PHE A 131 -4.51 -19.29 -36.21
CA PHE A 131 -3.92 -20.47 -36.86
C PHE A 131 -4.21 -21.79 -36.12
N LEU A 132 -4.65 -21.74 -34.85
CA LEU A 132 -5.17 -22.88 -34.10
C LEU A 132 -6.49 -23.40 -34.67
N SER A 133 -7.18 -22.63 -35.51
CA SER A 133 -8.41 -23.06 -36.17
C SER A 133 -8.14 -24.29 -37.05
N GLY A 134 -8.70 -25.43 -36.65
CA GLY A 134 -8.47 -26.72 -37.32
C GLY A 134 -7.26 -27.52 -36.81
N VAL A 135 -6.51 -27.00 -35.83
CA VAL A 135 -5.50 -27.75 -35.08
C VAL A 135 -6.20 -28.63 -34.04
N THR A 136 -5.85 -29.91 -33.97
CA THR A 136 -6.50 -30.88 -33.06
C THR A 136 -5.61 -31.33 -31.90
N SER A 137 -4.34 -30.93 -31.89
CA SER A 137 -3.34 -31.31 -30.90
C SER A 137 -2.17 -30.33 -30.94
N GLY A 138 -1.53 -30.10 -29.80
CA GLY A 138 -0.35 -29.25 -29.69
C GLY A 138 -0.21 -28.75 -28.26
N ASN A 139 0.95 -28.18 -27.93
CA ASN A 139 1.20 -27.65 -26.61
C ASN A 139 1.20 -26.13 -26.61
N LEU A 140 0.82 -25.54 -25.48
CA LEU A 140 1.20 -24.18 -25.11
C LEU A 140 2.42 -24.29 -24.19
N THR A 141 3.52 -23.66 -24.57
CA THR A 141 4.77 -23.63 -23.81
C THR A 141 5.19 -22.19 -23.54
N VAL A 142 5.46 -21.89 -22.28
CA VAL A 142 6.04 -20.62 -21.82
C VAL A 142 7.36 -20.93 -21.11
N ALA A 143 8.47 -20.60 -21.77
CA ALA A 143 9.82 -20.89 -21.30
C ALA A 143 10.48 -19.61 -20.75
N PHE A 144 10.63 -19.56 -19.43
CA PHE A 144 11.18 -18.43 -18.68
C PHE A 144 12.71 -18.47 -18.62
N GLU A 145 13.34 -17.32 -18.84
CA GLU A 145 14.75 -17.08 -18.53
C GLU A 145 14.88 -16.57 -17.09
N SER A 146 15.92 -17.03 -16.37
CA SER A 146 16.29 -16.48 -15.06
C SER A 146 16.46 -14.96 -15.14
N ALA A 147 15.65 -14.22 -14.40
CA ALA A 147 15.76 -12.76 -14.32
C ALA A 147 17.12 -12.32 -13.77
N TYR A 148 17.71 -13.10 -12.87
CA TYR A 148 19.07 -12.87 -12.36
C TYR A 148 20.12 -12.92 -13.49
N TYR A 149 20.14 -13.97 -14.30
CA TYR A 149 21.09 -14.07 -15.41
C TYR A 149 20.78 -13.10 -16.55
N TYR A 150 19.51 -12.83 -16.83
CA TYR A 150 19.13 -11.82 -17.82
C TYR A 150 19.73 -10.45 -17.47
N GLY A 151 19.54 -9.99 -16.23
CA GLY A 151 20.06 -8.69 -15.78
C GLY A 151 21.58 -8.59 -15.85
N LEU A 152 22.29 -9.62 -15.35
CA LEU A 152 23.75 -9.72 -15.47
C LEU A 152 24.24 -9.71 -16.93
N ASN A 153 23.52 -10.42 -17.82
CA ASN A 153 23.89 -10.47 -19.23
C ASN A 153 23.69 -9.12 -19.90
N VAL A 154 22.63 -8.40 -19.57
CA VAL A 154 22.35 -7.06 -20.11
C VAL A 154 23.39 -6.06 -19.61
N SER A 155 23.70 -6.03 -18.31
CA SER A 155 24.65 -5.07 -17.73
C SER A 155 26.10 -5.29 -18.16
N MET A 156 26.47 -6.52 -18.54
CA MET A 156 27.81 -6.83 -19.05
C MET A 156 28.01 -6.51 -20.53
N ARG A 157 26.99 -6.06 -21.25
CA ARG A 157 27.17 -5.70 -22.66
C ARG A 157 28.10 -4.49 -22.81
N PRO A 158 28.96 -4.42 -23.83
CA PRO A 158 29.87 -3.29 -24.02
C PRO A 158 29.17 -1.95 -24.26
N ASP A 159 27.91 -1.98 -24.71
CA ASP A 159 27.04 -0.83 -24.97
C ASP A 159 26.05 -0.54 -23.83
N ALA A 160 26.04 -1.35 -22.76
CA ALA A 160 25.22 -1.08 -21.60
C ALA A 160 25.77 0.12 -20.82
N GLU A 161 24.84 0.96 -20.36
CA GLU A 161 25.16 2.02 -19.41
C GLU A 161 25.67 1.43 -18.09
N THR A 162 26.40 2.20 -17.30
CA THR A 162 26.70 1.82 -15.92
C THR A 162 25.67 2.48 -15.02
N ILE A 163 24.86 1.67 -14.34
CA ILE A 163 23.89 2.18 -13.37
C ILE A 163 24.59 2.41 -12.03
N ILE A 164 24.31 3.55 -11.42
CA ILE A 164 24.73 3.87 -10.06
C ILE A 164 23.52 3.67 -9.17
N GLY A 165 23.66 2.81 -8.17
CA GLY A 165 22.62 2.53 -7.19
C GLY A 165 23.09 1.46 -6.22
N ASP A 166 22.38 1.35 -5.11
CA ASP A 166 22.69 0.35 -4.10
C ASP A 166 22.15 -1.02 -4.54
N THR A 167 22.97 -2.04 -4.31
CA THR A 167 22.49 -3.42 -4.36
C THR A 167 21.91 -3.74 -3.00
N PHE A 168 20.68 -4.23 -2.95
CA PHE A 168 20.06 -4.67 -1.69
C PHE A 168 20.55 -6.06 -1.31
N GLU A 169 20.27 -7.08 -2.15
CA GLU A 169 20.74 -8.44 -1.93
C GLU A 169 21.25 -9.11 -3.21
N VAL A 170 20.38 -9.32 -4.19
CA VAL A 170 20.75 -9.99 -5.45
C VAL A 170 21.36 -8.96 -6.43
N PRO A 171 22.64 -9.09 -6.82
CA PRO A 171 23.30 -8.16 -7.75
C PRO A 171 22.91 -8.49 -9.19
N ALA A 172 21.63 -8.37 -9.53
CA ALA A 172 21.07 -8.66 -10.86
C ALA A 172 21.04 -7.43 -11.78
N ASP A 173 21.50 -6.26 -11.33
CA ASP A 173 21.27 -4.99 -12.01
C ASP A 173 19.78 -4.76 -12.32
N ARG A 174 18.93 -4.87 -11.27
CA ARG A 174 17.46 -4.84 -11.34
C ARG A 174 16.88 -3.67 -12.14
N ALA A 175 17.60 -2.56 -12.25
CA ALA A 175 17.22 -1.40 -13.06
C ALA A 175 17.03 -1.71 -14.56
N TYR A 176 17.64 -2.78 -15.09
CA TYR A 176 17.47 -3.21 -16.49
C TYR A 176 16.24 -4.08 -16.73
N ILE A 177 15.52 -4.46 -15.67
CA ILE A 177 14.45 -5.45 -15.74
C ILE A 177 13.13 -4.79 -15.33
N ARG A 178 12.10 -4.93 -16.16
CA ARG A 178 10.74 -4.51 -15.80
C ARG A 178 10.04 -5.63 -15.01
N LYS A 179 10.51 -5.79 -13.76
CA LYS A 179 10.05 -6.74 -12.73
C LYS A 179 9.96 -6.01 -11.39
N ILE A 180 9.14 -6.50 -10.46
CA ILE A 180 9.06 -6.01 -9.08
C ILE A 180 10.49 -5.86 -8.53
N ALA A 181 10.85 -4.66 -8.07
CA ALA A 181 12.22 -4.36 -7.66
C ALA A 181 12.59 -5.08 -6.36
N SER A 182 11.64 -5.18 -5.42
CA SER A 182 11.85 -5.87 -4.13
C SER A 182 12.00 -7.39 -4.26
N ASP A 183 11.67 -8.00 -5.40
CA ASP A 183 11.89 -9.44 -5.62
C ASP A 183 13.38 -9.82 -5.56
N PHE A 184 14.28 -8.85 -5.76
CA PHE A 184 15.74 -8.97 -5.68
C PHE A 184 16.29 -8.72 -4.26
N GLY A 185 15.42 -8.69 -3.26
CA GLY A 185 15.71 -8.34 -1.87
C GLY A 185 15.49 -6.86 -1.59
N TRP A 186 15.00 -6.56 -0.40
CA TRP A 186 14.85 -5.20 0.12
C TRP A 186 15.22 -5.15 1.60
N ASP A 187 15.33 -3.97 2.20
CA ASP A 187 15.70 -3.83 3.62
C ASP A 187 14.64 -4.35 4.63
N TRP A 188 13.48 -4.77 4.13
CA TRP A 188 12.40 -5.43 4.88
C TRP A 188 11.97 -6.78 4.30
N GLY A 189 12.56 -7.25 3.19
CA GLY A 189 12.00 -8.36 2.40
C GLY A 189 13.05 -9.30 1.78
N PRO A 190 12.69 -10.57 1.53
CA PRO A 190 13.58 -11.61 1.01
C PRO A 190 13.81 -11.48 -0.51
N ALA A 191 14.75 -12.26 -1.06
CA ALA A 191 15.15 -12.19 -2.46
C ALA A 191 14.87 -13.47 -3.26
N PHE A 192 13.59 -13.85 -3.39
CA PHE A 192 13.21 -15.08 -4.11
C PHE A 192 13.23 -14.97 -5.64
N VAL A 193 13.18 -13.77 -6.22
CA VAL A 193 13.20 -13.52 -7.68
C VAL A 193 12.33 -14.54 -8.47
N PRO A 194 11.04 -14.69 -8.15
CA PRO A 194 10.21 -15.75 -8.73
C PRO A 194 10.01 -15.55 -10.24
N SER A 195 9.60 -16.65 -10.92
CA SER A 195 9.18 -16.62 -12.32
C SER A 195 7.96 -17.52 -12.54
N GLY A 196 7.08 -17.12 -13.47
CA GLY A 196 5.88 -17.88 -13.83
C GLY A 196 4.80 -17.03 -14.50
N ILE A 197 3.72 -17.68 -14.87
CA ILE A 197 2.52 -16.99 -15.38
C ILE A 197 1.69 -16.62 -14.14
N PHE A 198 1.99 -15.45 -13.59
CA PHE A 198 1.59 -15.07 -12.22
C PHE A 198 0.19 -14.44 -12.12
N LYS A 199 -0.46 -14.18 -13.27
CA LYS A 199 -1.83 -13.67 -13.41
C LYS A 199 -2.66 -14.57 -14.34
N PRO A 200 -4.00 -14.43 -14.36
CA PRO A 200 -4.88 -15.21 -15.21
C PRO A 200 -4.53 -15.12 -16.70
N ALA A 201 -4.86 -16.18 -17.43
CA ALA A 201 -4.65 -16.26 -18.86
C ALA A 201 -5.76 -17.06 -19.53
N TYR A 202 -6.13 -16.66 -20.75
CA TYR A 202 -7.32 -17.14 -21.43
C TYR A 202 -7.06 -17.40 -22.91
N LEU A 203 -7.80 -18.37 -23.47
CA LEU A 203 -8.08 -18.43 -24.90
C LEU A 203 -9.48 -17.86 -25.13
N ILE A 204 -9.59 -16.89 -26.04
CA ILE A 204 -10.85 -16.21 -26.35
C ILE A 204 -11.20 -16.51 -27.81
N SER A 205 -12.34 -17.17 -28.03
CA SER A 205 -12.87 -17.43 -29.37
C SER A 205 -13.89 -16.37 -29.77
N LEU A 206 -13.70 -15.77 -30.95
CA LEU A 206 -14.55 -14.73 -31.53
C LEU A 206 -15.18 -15.25 -32.83
N SER A 207 -16.50 -15.08 -32.97
CA SER A 207 -17.23 -15.54 -34.16
C SER A 207 -18.11 -14.45 -34.76
N ASN A 208 -18.20 -14.41 -36.09
CA ASN A 208 -19.01 -13.44 -36.85
C ASN A 208 -20.48 -13.90 -37.06
N ALA A 209 -20.94 -14.93 -36.34
CA ALA A 209 -22.06 -15.73 -36.80
C ALA A 209 -23.45 -15.10 -36.54
N SER A 210 -23.97 -14.41 -37.56
CA SER A 210 -25.41 -14.30 -37.87
C SER A 210 -26.08 -15.65 -38.24
N ASN A 211 -25.39 -16.78 -37.99
CA ASN A 211 -25.76 -18.15 -38.37
C ASN A 211 -25.76 -19.14 -37.19
N ALA A 212 -25.76 -18.67 -35.94
CA ALA A 212 -26.07 -19.54 -34.80
C ALA A 212 -27.58 -19.84 -34.83
N THR A 213 -27.98 -20.96 -35.43
CA THR A 213 -29.30 -21.53 -35.16
C THR A 213 -29.38 -21.83 -33.66
N LEU A 214 -30.11 -20.98 -32.93
CA LEU A 214 -30.44 -21.10 -31.52
C LEU A 214 -30.94 -22.51 -31.20
N ALA A 215 -30.05 -23.33 -30.69
CA ALA A 215 -30.37 -24.59 -30.05
C ALA A 215 -29.82 -24.55 -28.62
N SER A 216 -30.75 -24.27 -27.69
CA SER A 216 -30.65 -24.41 -26.23
C SER A 216 -30.01 -23.27 -25.44
N ASN A 217 -30.56 -23.09 -24.24
CA ASN A 217 -30.24 -22.08 -23.22
C ASN A 217 -28.84 -22.31 -22.59
N SER A 218 -27.76 -22.10 -23.36
CA SER A 218 -26.39 -22.04 -22.83
C SER A 218 -25.83 -20.63 -23.00
N THR A 219 -25.13 -20.15 -21.97
CA THR A 219 -24.44 -18.86 -21.88
C THR A 219 -23.14 -18.79 -22.71
N ASP A 220 -22.85 -19.81 -23.53
CA ASP A 220 -21.60 -19.96 -24.31
C ASP A 220 -21.82 -19.65 -25.81
N VAL A 221 -22.15 -18.40 -26.16
CA VAL A 221 -22.27 -17.98 -27.56
C VAL A 221 -21.09 -17.07 -27.93
N PRO A 222 -20.16 -17.48 -28.81
CA PRO A 222 -19.00 -16.66 -29.14
C PRO A 222 -19.40 -15.31 -29.76
N GLN A 223 -19.03 -14.20 -29.10
CA GLN A 223 -19.29 -12.84 -29.55
C GLN A 223 -18.35 -12.43 -30.70
N PRO A 224 -18.74 -11.43 -31.51
CA PRO A 224 -17.92 -10.96 -32.61
C PRO A 224 -16.83 -9.94 -32.21
N VAL A 225 -16.85 -9.44 -30.97
CA VAL A 225 -15.93 -8.38 -30.49
C VAL A 225 -15.36 -8.76 -29.12
N PHE A 226 -14.07 -8.51 -28.94
CA PHE A 226 -13.35 -8.56 -27.67
C PHE A 226 -12.96 -7.14 -27.25
N VAL A 227 -13.27 -6.79 -26.00
CA VAL A 227 -12.80 -5.55 -25.37
C VAL A 227 -11.50 -5.87 -24.63
N GLU A 228 -10.38 -5.44 -25.21
CA GLU A 228 -9.04 -5.71 -24.69
C GLU A 228 -8.69 -4.79 -23.51
N GLU A 229 -8.93 -3.49 -23.66
CA GLU A 229 -8.70 -2.47 -22.65
C GLU A 229 -9.93 -1.57 -22.53
N THR A 230 -10.19 -1.11 -21.31
CA THR A 230 -11.24 -0.12 -20.99
C THR A 230 -10.64 0.96 -20.09
N SER A 231 -10.87 2.22 -20.45
CA SER A 231 -10.53 3.39 -19.64
C SER A 231 -11.79 4.24 -19.45
N VAL A 232 -12.10 4.57 -18.19
CA VAL A 232 -13.19 5.47 -17.81
C VAL A 232 -12.57 6.59 -17.00
N ASP A 233 -12.50 7.79 -17.58
CA ASP A 233 -11.96 8.98 -16.90
C ASP A 233 -13.09 10.00 -16.68
N ILE A 234 -13.31 10.36 -15.41
CA ILE A 234 -14.37 11.28 -14.99
C ILE A 234 -13.77 12.55 -14.41
N TYR A 235 -14.04 13.69 -15.05
CA TYR A 235 -13.47 14.98 -14.69
C TYR A 235 -14.44 16.14 -14.94
N LYS A 236 -14.09 17.35 -14.51
CA LYS A 236 -14.88 18.56 -14.78
C LYS A 236 -14.61 19.15 -16.14
N VAL A 237 -15.62 19.69 -16.83
CA VAL A 237 -15.41 20.39 -18.11
C VAL A 237 -14.31 21.47 -17.96
N GLY A 238 -13.25 21.35 -18.77
CA GLY A 238 -12.10 22.26 -18.77
C GLY A 238 -10.98 21.90 -17.78
N GLN A 239 -11.17 20.86 -16.95
CA GLN A 239 -10.12 20.29 -16.12
C GLN A 239 -9.10 19.55 -16.98
N ASN A 240 -7.83 19.68 -16.61
CA ASN A 240 -6.75 18.79 -17.04
C ASN A 240 -5.71 18.74 -15.92
N PHE A 241 -4.55 18.14 -16.19
CA PHE A 241 -3.46 18.05 -15.23
C PHE A 241 -2.99 19.41 -14.66
N SER A 242 -2.87 20.46 -15.49
CA SER A 242 -2.33 21.77 -15.09
C SER A 242 -3.39 22.79 -14.72
N VAL A 243 -4.66 22.54 -15.07
CA VAL A 243 -5.79 23.46 -14.88
C VAL A 243 -6.71 22.91 -13.79
N PRO A 244 -6.84 23.62 -12.64
CA PRO A 244 -7.73 23.23 -11.57
C PRO A 244 -9.18 23.06 -12.05
N ALA A 245 -9.88 22.10 -11.47
CA ALA A 245 -11.29 21.87 -11.74
C ALA A 245 -12.14 23.10 -11.34
N ASN A 246 -13.05 23.51 -12.23
CA ASN A 246 -14.17 24.37 -11.82
C ASN A 246 -15.24 23.47 -11.19
N GLU A 247 -15.35 23.54 -9.86
CA GLU A 247 -16.26 22.67 -9.10
C GLU A 247 -17.74 22.82 -9.48
N THR A 248 -18.13 23.92 -10.12
CA THR A 248 -19.52 24.15 -10.59
C THR A 248 -19.76 23.75 -12.04
N ALA A 249 -18.72 23.35 -12.77
CA ALA A 249 -18.85 22.89 -14.15
C ALA A 249 -19.48 21.49 -14.20
N ASP A 250 -20.10 21.18 -15.33
CA ASP A 250 -20.63 19.84 -15.61
C ASP A 250 -19.50 18.79 -15.61
N TRP A 251 -19.89 17.54 -15.38
CA TRP A 251 -18.97 16.41 -15.45
C TRP A 251 -18.83 15.92 -16.88
N VAL A 252 -17.64 15.44 -17.20
CA VAL A 252 -17.32 14.69 -18.41
C VAL A 252 -17.08 13.24 -17.99
N VAL A 253 -17.77 12.32 -18.66
CA VAL A 253 -17.51 10.87 -18.61
C VAL A 253 -16.86 10.51 -19.94
N ASN A 254 -15.56 10.27 -19.91
CA ASN A 254 -14.76 9.91 -21.07
C ASN A 254 -14.48 8.41 -21.07
N VAL A 255 -15.05 7.68 -22.02
CA VAL A 255 -14.89 6.22 -22.13
C VAL A 255 -14.07 5.91 -23.38
N THR A 256 -12.96 5.22 -23.19
CA THR A 256 -12.09 4.71 -24.27
C THR A 256 -12.05 3.19 -24.22
N LEU A 257 -12.31 2.54 -25.36
CA LEU A 257 -12.28 1.08 -25.50
C LEU A 257 -11.26 0.67 -26.58
N ALA A 258 -10.52 -0.40 -26.31
CA ALA A 258 -9.71 -1.11 -27.31
C ALA A 258 -10.48 -2.34 -27.79
N LEU A 259 -10.86 -2.36 -29.06
CA LEU A 259 -11.75 -3.38 -29.61
C LEU A 259 -11.02 -4.24 -30.65
N ARG A 260 -11.03 -5.56 -30.48
CA ARG A 260 -10.67 -6.53 -31.53
C ARG A 260 -11.93 -7.19 -32.04
N SER A 261 -12.03 -7.44 -33.34
CA SER A 261 -13.26 -7.97 -33.93
C SER A 261 -13.03 -9.06 -34.98
N ALA A 262 -13.86 -10.11 -34.89
CA ALA A 262 -13.99 -11.17 -35.89
C ALA A 262 -15.01 -10.84 -36.99
N GLY A 263 -15.68 -9.69 -36.91
CA GLY A 263 -16.63 -9.19 -37.92
C GLY A 263 -16.30 -7.76 -38.37
N ALA A 264 -16.93 -7.33 -39.47
CA ALA A 264 -16.87 -5.94 -39.90
C ALA A 264 -18.24 -5.30 -39.68
N PHE A 265 -18.27 -4.15 -39.01
CA PHE A 265 -19.50 -3.45 -38.62
C PHE A 265 -19.47 -2.03 -39.19
N ASN A 266 -20.54 -1.65 -39.90
CA ASN A 266 -20.54 -0.40 -40.68
C ASN A 266 -21.09 0.79 -39.90
N SER A 267 -21.91 0.55 -38.89
CA SER A 267 -22.56 1.58 -38.09
C SER A 267 -22.64 1.17 -36.61
N PRO A 268 -21.50 0.83 -35.96
CA PRO A 268 -21.49 0.56 -34.54
C PRO A 268 -21.80 1.84 -33.75
N SER A 269 -22.32 1.66 -32.53
CA SER A 269 -22.58 2.78 -31.62
C SER A 269 -22.35 2.38 -30.16
N VAL A 270 -22.06 3.35 -29.30
CA VAL A 270 -21.97 3.14 -27.86
C VAL A 270 -23.06 3.92 -27.14
N THR A 271 -23.73 3.29 -26.19
CA THR A 271 -24.65 3.94 -25.25
C THR A 271 -24.09 3.82 -23.85
N LEU A 272 -24.16 4.91 -23.08
CA LEU A 272 -23.72 4.96 -21.68
C LEU A 272 -24.93 5.15 -20.77
N ALA A 273 -24.98 4.42 -19.65
CA ALA A 273 -26.04 4.56 -18.67
C ALA A 273 -25.52 4.51 -17.23
N PHE A 274 -26.12 5.33 -16.37
CA PHE A 274 -26.07 5.21 -14.92
C PHE A 274 -27.51 5.04 -14.46
N ASP A 275 -27.96 3.80 -14.32
CA ASP A 275 -29.34 3.47 -13.97
C ASP A 275 -29.73 4.05 -12.60
N GLU A 276 -28.81 4.03 -11.63
CA GLU A 276 -29.01 4.60 -10.30
C GLU A 276 -29.24 6.12 -10.33
N LEU A 277 -28.77 6.80 -11.39
CA LEU A 277 -28.97 8.23 -11.63
C LEU A 277 -30.13 8.53 -12.59
N ASN A 278 -30.79 7.52 -13.15
CA ASN A 278 -31.74 7.64 -14.26
C ASN A 278 -31.16 8.43 -15.45
N LEU A 279 -29.90 8.17 -15.77
CA LEU A 279 -29.22 8.79 -16.90
C LEU A 279 -28.90 7.75 -17.97
N THR A 280 -29.27 8.04 -19.21
CA THR A 280 -28.88 7.26 -20.39
C THR A 280 -28.53 8.25 -21.49
N SER A 281 -27.37 8.07 -22.13
CA SER A 281 -26.98 8.88 -23.27
C SER A 281 -27.83 8.55 -24.51
N SER A 282 -27.88 9.46 -25.48
CA SER A 282 -28.17 9.04 -26.85
C SER A 282 -27.04 8.16 -27.38
N PRO A 283 -27.29 7.22 -28.31
CA PRO A 283 -26.22 6.43 -28.93
C PRO A 283 -25.18 7.34 -29.60
N PHE A 284 -23.91 7.11 -29.27
CA PHE A 284 -22.76 7.76 -29.91
C PHE A 284 -22.37 6.93 -31.15
N PRO A 285 -22.51 7.46 -32.37
CA PRO A 285 -22.08 6.73 -33.56
C PRO A 285 -20.55 6.61 -33.57
N LEU A 286 -20.06 5.43 -33.92
CA LEU A 286 -18.63 5.15 -34.06
C LEU A 286 -18.25 5.03 -35.54
N ASP A 287 -16.95 5.19 -35.82
CA ASP A 287 -16.39 4.85 -37.13
C ASP A 287 -16.56 3.34 -37.42
N PRO A 288 -16.63 2.93 -38.71
CA PRO A 288 -16.76 1.52 -39.06
C PRO A 288 -15.66 0.66 -38.41
N LEU A 289 -16.07 -0.39 -37.72
CA LEU A 289 -15.16 -1.34 -37.09
C LEU A 289 -14.74 -2.39 -38.12
N ALA A 290 -13.44 -2.46 -38.40
CA ALA A 290 -12.89 -3.45 -39.31
C ALA A 290 -12.78 -4.82 -38.61
N MET A 291 -12.83 -5.89 -39.41
CA MET A 291 -12.47 -7.24 -38.95
C MET A 291 -10.95 -7.31 -38.76
N THR A 292 -10.49 -7.10 -37.53
CA THR A 292 -9.08 -7.15 -37.15
C THR A 292 -8.92 -7.72 -35.75
N THR A 293 -8.06 -8.73 -35.64
CA THR A 293 -7.67 -9.38 -34.38
C THR A 293 -6.17 -9.28 -34.12
N ASP A 294 -5.37 -8.81 -35.09
CA ASP A 294 -3.92 -8.56 -34.94
C ASP A 294 -3.62 -7.31 -34.09
N ALA A 295 -4.44 -6.26 -34.22
CA ALA A 295 -4.33 -5.03 -33.44
C ALA A 295 -5.73 -4.48 -33.09
N PRO A 296 -5.88 -3.81 -31.93
CA PRO A 296 -7.16 -3.24 -31.52
C PRO A 296 -7.48 -1.96 -32.30
N SER A 297 -8.77 -1.76 -32.55
CA SER A 297 -9.35 -0.48 -32.96
C SER A 297 -9.75 0.31 -31.72
N TRP A 298 -9.28 1.55 -31.63
CA TRP A 298 -9.56 2.43 -30.50
C TRP A 298 -10.80 3.27 -30.77
N VAL A 299 -11.71 3.31 -29.79
CA VAL A 299 -12.90 4.16 -29.84
C VAL A 299 -13.01 4.96 -28.55
N THR A 300 -13.41 6.23 -28.67
CA THR A 300 -13.59 7.14 -27.53
C THR A 300 -14.93 7.84 -27.64
N VAL A 301 -15.68 7.86 -26.54
CA VAL A 301 -16.95 8.59 -26.42
C VAL A 301 -16.92 9.50 -25.21
N ILE A 302 -17.46 10.71 -25.37
CA ILE A 302 -17.47 11.75 -24.35
C ILE A 302 -18.92 12.11 -24.06
N TRP A 303 -19.34 11.93 -22.81
CA TRP A 303 -20.66 12.27 -22.35
C TRP A 303 -20.61 13.34 -21.26
N GLN A 304 -21.34 14.43 -21.44
CA GLN A 304 -21.46 15.47 -20.43
C GLN A 304 -22.72 15.26 -19.59
N ILE A 305 -22.58 15.30 -18.28
CA ILE A 305 -23.68 15.21 -17.33
C ILE A 305 -23.68 16.42 -16.37
N PRO A 306 -24.85 16.99 -16.02
CA PRO A 306 -24.91 18.13 -15.12
C PRO A 306 -24.30 17.87 -13.74
N ASP A 307 -23.54 18.83 -13.19
CA ASP A 307 -22.91 18.72 -11.84
C ASP A 307 -23.90 18.35 -10.74
N SER A 308 -25.13 18.87 -10.83
CA SER A 308 -26.16 18.72 -9.80
C SER A 308 -26.76 17.32 -9.66
N ILE A 309 -26.40 16.37 -10.54
CA ILE A 309 -27.03 15.03 -10.57
C ILE A 309 -26.30 14.02 -9.69
N PRO A 310 -25.01 13.69 -9.93
CA PRO A 310 -24.31 12.71 -9.11
C PRO A 310 -23.97 13.28 -7.73
N GLN A 311 -24.05 12.44 -6.70
CA GLN A 311 -23.39 12.73 -5.43
C GLN A 311 -21.89 12.45 -5.59
N ARG A 312 -21.06 13.23 -4.89
CA ARG A 312 -19.61 13.13 -5.01
C ARG A 312 -19.07 12.03 -4.10
N TRP A 313 -18.05 11.33 -4.58
CA TRP A 313 -17.26 10.41 -3.78
C TRP A 313 -16.31 11.21 -2.87
N TYR A 314 -16.19 10.78 -1.62
CA TYR A 314 -15.26 11.28 -0.62
C TYR A 314 -14.60 10.10 0.12
N PRO A 315 -13.36 10.27 0.64
CA PRO A 315 -12.81 9.30 1.56
C PRO A 315 -13.65 9.21 2.84
N HIS A 316 -13.58 8.08 3.53
CA HIS A 316 -14.51 7.69 4.61
C HIS A 316 -14.61 8.72 5.75
N ASN A 317 -13.53 9.45 6.03
CA ASN A 317 -13.47 10.41 7.12
C ASN A 317 -13.95 11.82 6.73
N LEU A 318 -14.17 12.08 5.44
CA LEU A 318 -14.60 13.38 4.90
C LEU A 318 -16.00 13.36 4.27
N GLY A 319 -16.59 12.16 4.07
CA GLY A 319 -17.92 12.02 3.49
C GLY A 319 -18.25 10.57 3.16
N THR A 320 -19.15 10.39 2.20
CA THR A 320 -19.56 9.06 1.72
C THR A 320 -18.73 8.66 0.50
N PRO A 321 -18.15 7.44 0.46
CA PRO A 321 -17.53 6.90 -0.74
C PRO A 321 -18.60 6.45 -1.74
N GLN A 322 -19.33 7.41 -2.31
CA GLN A 322 -20.43 7.14 -3.23
C GLN A 322 -19.92 6.62 -4.57
N LEU A 323 -20.39 5.43 -4.95
CA LEU A 323 -20.07 4.77 -6.21
C LEU A 323 -21.34 4.56 -7.05
N TYR A 324 -21.16 4.36 -8.35
CA TYR A 324 -22.19 4.12 -9.35
C TYR A 324 -21.71 3.08 -10.36
N ASN A 325 -22.63 2.29 -10.91
CA ASN A 325 -22.32 1.41 -12.03
C ASN A 325 -22.58 2.13 -13.35
N LEU A 326 -21.53 2.27 -14.16
CA LEU A 326 -21.60 2.71 -15.55
C LEU A 326 -21.82 1.48 -16.43
N THR A 327 -22.97 1.38 -17.08
CA THR A 327 -23.20 0.41 -18.14
C THR A 327 -22.78 1.01 -19.49
N ILE A 328 -21.90 0.30 -20.20
CA ILE A 328 -21.39 0.65 -21.52
C ILE A 328 -21.92 -0.41 -22.49
N SER A 329 -22.88 -0.03 -23.34
CA SER A 329 -23.47 -0.93 -24.33
C SER A 329 -22.94 -0.59 -25.73
N LEU A 330 -22.16 -1.48 -26.32
CA LEU A 330 -21.66 -1.42 -27.70
C LEU A 330 -22.65 -2.13 -28.61
N GLY A 331 -23.43 -1.36 -29.36
CA GLY A 331 -24.34 -1.86 -30.38
C GLY A 331 -23.64 -2.06 -31.72
N LEU A 332 -23.87 -3.23 -32.33
CA LEU A 332 -23.22 -3.68 -33.57
C LEU A 332 -24.25 -3.81 -34.71
N ASP A 333 -24.34 -2.79 -35.57
CA ASP A 333 -25.33 -2.69 -36.68
C ASP A 333 -26.79 -2.98 -36.21
N ASP A 334 -27.71 -3.39 -37.09
CA ASP A 334 -29.11 -3.76 -36.75
C ASP A 334 -29.24 -5.16 -36.09
N SER A 335 -28.15 -5.72 -35.54
CA SER A 335 -28.18 -7.01 -34.86
C SER A 335 -28.70 -6.87 -33.43
N ALA A 336 -29.29 -7.94 -32.87
CA ALA A 336 -29.88 -7.92 -31.52
C ALA A 336 -28.84 -8.20 -30.40
N ASP A 337 -27.55 -8.18 -30.74
CA ASP A 337 -26.45 -8.67 -29.91
C ASP A 337 -25.55 -7.50 -29.49
N ASP A 338 -26.03 -6.68 -28.56
CA ASP A 338 -25.23 -5.61 -27.94
C ASP A 338 -24.19 -6.23 -26.97
N VAL A 339 -22.96 -5.74 -27.01
CA VAL A 339 -21.92 -6.10 -26.03
C VAL A 339 -22.00 -5.12 -24.87
N GLU A 340 -22.32 -5.62 -23.67
CA GLU A 340 -22.42 -4.80 -22.47
C GLU A 340 -21.24 -4.99 -21.52
N LEU A 341 -20.71 -3.88 -20.99
CA LEU A 341 -19.72 -3.85 -19.93
C LEU A 341 -20.27 -3.03 -18.75
N ASN A 342 -20.06 -3.50 -17.53
CA ASN A 342 -20.42 -2.76 -16.32
C ASN A 342 -19.15 -2.36 -15.57
N VAL A 343 -18.98 -1.06 -15.36
CA VAL A 343 -17.82 -0.47 -14.68
C VAL A 343 -18.28 0.29 -13.45
N ARG A 344 -17.85 -0.15 -12.26
CA ARG A 344 -18.08 0.59 -11.01
C ARG A 344 -17.10 1.77 -10.92
N THR A 345 -17.60 2.97 -10.66
CA THR A 345 -16.81 4.21 -10.60
C THR A 345 -17.46 5.26 -9.69
N GLY A 346 -16.86 6.44 -9.52
CA GLY A 346 -17.38 7.54 -8.69
C GLY A 346 -17.02 8.92 -9.22
N PHE A 347 -17.80 9.93 -8.81
CA PHE A 347 -17.61 11.32 -9.23
C PHE A 347 -16.83 12.11 -8.19
N ARG A 348 -15.59 12.50 -8.50
CA ARG A 348 -14.76 13.33 -7.62
C ARG A 348 -13.76 14.16 -8.41
N THR A 349 -13.34 15.30 -7.86
CA THR A 349 -12.14 15.99 -8.31
C THR A 349 -11.03 15.76 -7.29
N ILE A 350 -9.83 15.44 -7.75
CA ILE A 350 -8.62 15.43 -6.92
C ILE A 350 -7.60 16.37 -7.54
N LYS A 351 -6.91 17.14 -6.71
CA LYS A 351 -5.82 18.03 -7.13
C LYS A 351 -4.67 17.90 -6.14
N LEU A 352 -3.45 17.82 -6.67
CA LEU A 352 -2.23 18.06 -5.89
C LEU A 352 -1.82 19.52 -6.09
N ALA A 353 -1.90 20.32 -5.03
CA ALA A 353 -1.50 21.72 -5.06
C ALA A 353 0.03 21.83 -4.96
N GLN A 354 0.68 22.24 -6.06
CA GLN A 354 2.16 22.25 -6.19
C GLN A 354 2.73 23.64 -6.51
N LEU A 355 1.88 24.65 -6.66
CA LEU A 355 2.28 26.01 -7.06
C LEU A 355 2.44 26.93 -5.84
N PRO A 356 3.14 28.06 -5.97
CA PRO A 356 3.35 29.02 -4.88
C PRO A 356 2.08 29.39 -4.13
N TYR A 357 2.19 29.56 -2.80
CA TYR A 357 1.14 30.22 -2.03
C TYR A 357 0.93 31.66 -2.54
N SER A 358 -0.31 32.14 -2.46
CA SER A 358 -0.58 33.54 -2.71
C SER A 358 0.06 34.41 -1.62
N GLN A 359 0.42 35.65 -1.95
CA GLN A 359 0.94 36.59 -0.93
C GLN A 359 -0.09 36.84 0.19
N GLU A 360 -1.38 36.80 -0.15
CA GLU A 360 -2.46 36.93 0.82
C GLU A 360 -2.49 35.76 1.81
N ASP A 361 -2.31 34.52 1.35
CA ASP A 361 -2.19 33.34 2.23
C ASP A 361 -0.98 33.45 3.14
N VAL A 362 0.19 33.84 2.58
CA VAL A 362 1.42 34.05 3.34
C VAL A 362 1.20 35.06 4.47
N ASP A 363 0.63 36.22 4.17
CA ASP A 363 0.47 37.31 5.13
C ASP A 363 -0.64 37.03 6.15
N SER A 364 -1.78 36.46 5.71
CA SER A 364 -2.96 36.27 6.58
C SER A 364 -2.88 35.04 7.46
N ARG A 365 -2.22 33.96 7.01
CA ARG A 365 -2.08 32.69 7.73
C ARG A 365 -0.71 32.51 8.37
N GLY A 366 0.26 33.38 8.08
CA GLY A 366 1.63 33.29 8.59
C GLY A 366 2.43 32.13 7.96
N ILE A 367 2.11 31.77 6.72
CA ILE A 367 2.77 30.67 6.00
C ILE A 367 4.16 31.13 5.55
N THR A 368 5.17 30.29 5.78
CA THR A 368 6.51 30.47 5.22
C THR A 368 6.42 30.41 3.68
N PRO A 369 6.98 31.38 2.93
CA PRO A 369 6.85 31.39 1.47
C PRO A 369 7.41 30.15 0.78
N GLY A 370 7.04 29.95 -0.48
CA GLY A 370 7.38 28.78 -1.30
C GLY A 370 6.13 28.14 -1.88
N ASP A 371 6.25 26.87 -2.25
CA ASP A 371 5.18 26.15 -2.93
C ASP A 371 4.28 25.39 -1.95
N GLN A 372 3.05 25.17 -2.38
CA GLN A 372 2.14 24.20 -1.77
C GLN A 372 2.63 22.77 -2.04
N TRP A 373 2.22 21.84 -1.17
CA TRP A 373 2.28 20.41 -1.43
C TRP A 373 1.24 19.70 -0.56
N HIS A 374 0.00 19.63 -1.06
CA HIS A 374 -1.11 18.96 -0.37
C HIS A 374 -2.20 18.57 -1.36
N PHE A 375 -3.09 17.69 -0.94
CA PHE A 375 -4.23 17.25 -1.75
C PHE A 375 -5.49 18.05 -1.46
N GLU A 376 -6.27 18.28 -2.51
CA GLU A 376 -7.61 18.85 -2.44
C GLU A 376 -8.62 17.88 -3.07
N ILE A 377 -9.62 17.47 -2.30
CA ILE A 377 -10.74 16.63 -2.75
C ILE A 377 -11.97 17.51 -2.94
N ASN A 378 -12.59 17.49 -4.12
CA ASN A 378 -13.80 18.26 -4.40
C ASN A 378 -13.63 19.77 -4.08
N GLY A 379 -12.45 20.32 -4.38
CA GLY A 379 -12.07 21.71 -4.17
C GLY A 379 -11.69 22.09 -2.73
N LYS A 380 -11.51 21.11 -1.82
CA LYS A 380 -11.17 21.36 -0.41
C LYS A 380 -9.89 20.64 0.00
N ALA A 381 -8.95 21.37 0.59
CA ALA A 381 -7.77 20.79 1.23
C ALA A 381 -8.19 19.89 2.41
N PHE A 382 -7.42 18.84 2.64
CA PHE A 382 -7.58 17.95 3.79
C PHE A 382 -6.20 17.46 4.25
N TYR A 383 -6.15 16.90 5.46
CA TYR A 383 -4.92 16.30 5.97
C TYR A 383 -4.85 14.84 5.50
N SER A 384 -3.78 14.47 4.78
CA SER A 384 -3.51 13.08 4.41
C SER A 384 -2.90 12.31 5.59
N LEU A 385 -3.62 11.31 6.08
CA LEU A 385 -3.24 10.47 7.21
C LEU A 385 -3.10 9.03 6.71
N GLY A 386 -1.92 8.45 6.84
CA GLY A 386 -1.70 7.18 6.19
C GLY A 386 -0.41 6.47 6.47
N THR A 387 -0.18 5.47 5.64
CA THR A 387 1.00 4.61 5.63
C THR A 387 1.37 4.21 4.20
N ASN A 388 2.56 3.66 4.05
CA ASN A 388 3.05 3.11 2.79
C ASN A 388 2.76 1.61 2.71
N ILE A 389 2.23 1.14 1.59
CA ILE A 389 1.94 -0.27 1.36
C ILE A 389 2.96 -0.88 0.40
N ILE A 390 3.40 -2.09 0.74
CA ILE A 390 4.35 -2.90 -0.03
C ILE A 390 3.66 -4.18 -0.52
N PRO A 391 4.28 -4.99 -1.40
CA PRO A 391 3.71 -6.28 -1.77
C PRO A 391 3.37 -7.15 -0.55
N PHE A 392 2.23 -7.85 -0.61
CA PHE A 392 1.70 -8.64 0.51
C PHE A 392 2.42 -9.99 0.72
N ASP A 393 3.05 -10.49 -0.34
CA ASP A 393 3.75 -11.77 -0.36
C ASP A 393 4.82 -11.73 -1.47
N PRO A 394 5.98 -12.42 -1.32
CA PRO A 394 6.98 -12.49 -2.40
C PRO A 394 6.46 -13.22 -3.64
N PHE A 395 5.39 -14.02 -3.49
CA PHE A 395 4.72 -14.76 -4.54
C PHE A 395 3.32 -14.21 -4.77
N TYR A 396 3.20 -13.23 -5.67
CA TYR A 396 1.93 -12.57 -6.02
C TYR A 396 0.77 -13.56 -6.18
N ALA A 397 1.02 -14.69 -6.88
CA ALA A 397 0.00 -15.67 -7.24
C ALA A 397 -0.70 -16.38 -6.06
N ARG A 398 -0.20 -16.27 -4.82
CA ARG A 398 -0.87 -16.84 -3.63
C ARG A 398 -1.52 -15.79 -2.72
N THR A 399 -1.46 -14.51 -3.08
CA THR A 399 -2.17 -13.45 -2.34
C THR A 399 -3.67 -13.58 -2.56
N THR A 400 -4.46 -13.40 -1.51
CA THR A 400 -5.94 -13.51 -1.54
C THR A 400 -6.61 -12.16 -1.26
N THR A 401 -7.84 -11.98 -1.76
CA THR A 401 -8.63 -10.77 -1.49
C THR A 401 -8.92 -10.58 -0.02
N GLU A 402 -9.13 -11.65 0.74
CA GLU A 402 -9.38 -11.60 2.19
C GLU A 402 -8.19 -11.02 2.95
N GLN A 403 -6.96 -11.40 2.57
CA GLN A 403 -5.73 -10.84 3.15
C GLN A 403 -5.61 -9.35 2.86
N VAL A 404 -5.83 -8.95 1.60
CA VAL A 404 -5.75 -7.55 1.18
C VAL A 404 -6.84 -6.71 1.83
N ARG A 405 -8.09 -7.19 1.84
CA ARG A 405 -9.22 -6.55 2.51
C ARG A 405 -8.92 -6.30 3.98
N TRP A 406 -8.37 -7.29 4.70
CA TRP A 406 -8.02 -7.11 6.10
C TRP A 406 -6.99 -6.00 6.33
N VAL A 407 -5.96 -5.91 5.48
CA VAL A 407 -4.95 -4.83 5.57
C VAL A 407 -5.60 -3.46 5.31
N LEU A 408 -6.46 -3.35 4.30
CA LEU A 408 -7.17 -2.10 3.97
C LEU A 408 -8.18 -1.70 5.05
N GLU A 409 -8.95 -2.65 5.57
CA GLU A 409 -9.86 -2.43 6.70
C GLU A 409 -9.08 -2.07 7.97
N SER A 410 -7.88 -2.60 8.15
CA SER A 410 -7.02 -2.23 9.26
C SER A 410 -6.53 -0.78 9.17
N ALA A 411 -6.22 -0.30 7.97
CA ALA A 411 -5.94 1.11 7.73
C ALA A 411 -7.15 1.98 8.05
N LEU A 412 -8.34 1.61 7.56
CA LEU A 412 -9.61 2.28 7.84
C LEU A 412 -9.90 2.38 9.35
N LEU A 413 -9.79 1.26 10.07
CA LEU A 413 -10.03 1.16 11.51
C LEU A 413 -9.08 2.03 12.33
N SER A 414 -7.85 2.25 11.81
CA SER A 414 -6.86 3.13 12.43
C SER A 414 -7.00 4.62 12.05
N GLY A 415 -8.06 4.99 11.33
CA GLY A 415 -8.37 6.38 10.95
C GLY A 415 -7.62 6.90 9.73
N GLN A 416 -6.86 6.05 9.03
CA GLN A 416 -6.13 6.44 7.81
C GLN A 416 -7.09 6.72 6.66
N ASN A 417 -6.79 7.73 5.84
CA ASN A 417 -7.57 8.06 4.64
C ASN A 417 -6.77 7.95 3.35
N MET A 418 -5.45 7.71 3.43
CA MET A 418 -4.58 7.57 2.27
C MET A 418 -3.56 6.45 2.48
N LEU A 419 -3.31 5.66 1.43
CA LEU A 419 -2.21 4.72 1.35
C LEU A 419 -1.34 5.08 0.15
N ARG A 420 -0.03 5.05 0.33
CA ARG A 420 0.94 5.17 -0.77
C ARG A 420 1.37 3.79 -1.23
N ILE A 421 1.11 3.48 -2.50
CA ILE A 421 1.46 2.23 -3.17
C ILE A 421 2.88 2.38 -3.71
N TRP A 422 3.83 1.86 -2.94
CA TRP A 422 5.26 2.10 -3.17
C TRP A 422 5.78 1.53 -4.50
N GLY A 423 6.58 2.32 -5.22
CA GLY A 423 7.02 2.07 -6.59
C GLY A 423 8.10 1.00 -6.79
N GLY A 424 8.58 0.32 -5.76
CA GLY A 424 9.42 -0.88 -5.97
C GLY A 424 8.62 -2.19 -5.90
N GLY A 425 7.31 -2.11 -5.67
CA GLY A 425 6.38 -3.22 -5.64
C GLY A 425 5.79 -3.52 -7.02
N ILE A 426 4.46 -3.59 -7.09
CA ILE A 426 3.68 -3.86 -8.30
C ILE A 426 2.51 -2.89 -8.44
N TYR A 427 2.07 -2.62 -9.67
CA TYR A 427 0.75 -2.04 -9.92
C TYR A 427 -0.32 -2.95 -9.33
N GLN A 428 -1.02 -2.46 -8.30
CA GLN A 428 -2.09 -3.19 -7.67
C GLN A 428 -3.23 -3.51 -8.67
N PRO A 429 -3.87 -4.69 -8.56
CA PRO A 429 -4.98 -5.09 -9.44
C PRO A 429 -6.23 -4.26 -9.16
N ASP A 430 -7.10 -4.12 -10.17
CA ASP A 430 -8.40 -3.48 -9.99
C ASP A 430 -9.51 -4.46 -9.57
N SER A 431 -9.28 -5.76 -9.76
CA SER A 431 -10.24 -6.84 -9.59
C SER A 431 -9.52 -8.19 -9.60
N GLU A 432 -10.19 -9.22 -9.07
CA GLU A 432 -9.69 -10.60 -9.05
C GLU A 432 -9.49 -11.18 -10.44
N ASP A 433 -10.40 -10.92 -11.39
CA ASP A 433 -10.42 -11.60 -12.70
C ASP A 433 -9.24 -11.25 -13.61
N ILE A 434 -8.64 -10.07 -13.43
CA ILE A 434 -7.42 -9.68 -14.16
C ILE A 434 -6.16 -9.78 -13.30
N GLY A 435 -6.34 -9.95 -11.99
CA GLY A 435 -5.31 -10.10 -10.98
C GLY A 435 -5.40 -11.47 -10.33
N VAL A 436 -5.10 -11.56 -9.04
CA VAL A 436 -5.44 -12.74 -8.21
C VAL A 436 -6.15 -12.34 -6.92
N TYR A 437 -6.33 -11.03 -6.71
CA TYR A 437 -7.03 -10.40 -5.59
C TYR A 437 -7.58 -9.04 -6.06
N ASP A 438 -8.51 -8.48 -5.30
CA ASP A 438 -9.03 -7.13 -5.48
C ASP A 438 -8.30 -6.12 -4.59
N PHE A 439 -7.96 -4.94 -5.13
CA PHE A 439 -7.32 -3.85 -4.37
C PHE A 439 -8.00 -2.50 -4.62
N TYR A 440 -8.01 -1.99 -5.86
CA TYR A 440 -8.55 -0.65 -6.09
C TYR A 440 -10.06 -0.57 -5.89
N SER A 441 -10.81 -1.64 -6.21
CA SER A 441 -12.25 -1.64 -5.94
C SER A 441 -12.54 -1.68 -4.43
N LEU A 442 -11.68 -2.34 -3.64
CA LEU A 442 -11.72 -2.26 -2.17
C LEU A 442 -11.41 -0.84 -1.67
N CYS A 443 -10.39 -0.17 -2.20
CA CYS A 443 -10.08 1.22 -1.84
C CYS A 443 -11.24 2.18 -2.16
N ASP A 444 -11.88 2.02 -3.33
CA ASP A 444 -13.05 2.78 -3.72
C ASP A 444 -14.22 2.59 -2.76
N GLU A 445 -14.51 1.33 -2.39
CA GLU A 445 -15.60 0.95 -1.49
C GLU A 445 -15.36 1.44 -0.06
N LEU A 446 -14.14 1.25 0.45
CA LEU A 446 -13.76 1.62 1.81
C LEU A 446 -13.51 3.12 1.97
N GLY A 447 -13.40 3.87 0.86
CA GLY A 447 -13.12 5.30 0.91
C GLY A 447 -11.67 5.60 1.30
N ILE A 448 -10.72 4.82 0.79
CA ILE A 448 -9.26 4.99 1.00
C ILE A 448 -8.65 5.57 -0.26
N LEU A 449 -7.90 6.66 -0.13
CA LEU A 449 -7.16 7.26 -1.23
C LEU A 449 -5.89 6.46 -1.53
N ALA A 450 -5.60 6.23 -2.79
CA ALA A 450 -4.44 5.49 -3.30
C ALA A 450 -3.50 6.44 -4.04
N TRP A 451 -2.37 6.79 -3.41
CA TRP A 451 -1.23 7.39 -4.12
C TRP A 451 -0.52 6.27 -4.85
N SER A 452 -0.56 6.27 -6.17
CA SER A 452 0.00 5.23 -7.03
C SER A 452 1.35 5.63 -7.60
N GLU A 453 2.30 4.69 -7.68
CA GLU A 453 3.60 4.92 -8.28
C GLU A 453 3.81 4.04 -9.52
N PHE A 454 4.53 4.57 -10.52
CA PHE A 454 5.14 3.74 -11.55
C PHE A 454 6.29 2.94 -10.95
N ILE A 455 6.57 1.75 -11.52
CA ILE A 455 7.44 0.77 -10.87
C ILE A 455 8.92 1.07 -11.11
N PHE A 456 9.40 2.15 -10.50
CA PHE A 456 10.78 2.63 -10.48
C PHE A 456 11.14 3.01 -9.04
N SER A 457 12.23 2.49 -8.48
CA SER A 457 12.53 2.69 -7.06
C SER A 457 14.01 2.60 -6.72
N ASP A 458 14.50 3.58 -5.94
CA ASP A 458 15.82 3.64 -5.32
C ASP A 458 16.97 3.21 -6.26
N SER A 459 16.92 3.69 -7.50
CA SER A 459 17.92 3.40 -8.51
C SER A 459 17.82 4.39 -9.66
N LEU A 460 18.94 4.63 -10.33
CA LEU A 460 18.91 5.23 -11.66
C LEU A 460 18.51 4.16 -12.68
N TYR A 461 17.87 4.59 -13.77
CA TYR A 461 17.39 3.69 -14.81
C TYR A 461 18.03 4.01 -16.16
N PRO A 462 18.35 2.99 -16.97
CA PRO A 462 18.96 3.18 -18.28
C PRO A 462 17.98 3.86 -19.24
N ILE A 463 18.50 4.61 -20.21
CA ILE A 463 17.70 5.12 -21.33
C ILE A 463 18.23 4.60 -22.66
N ASN A 464 17.43 3.73 -23.28
CA ASN A 464 17.62 3.27 -24.65
C ASN A 464 16.28 2.85 -25.25
N ASP A 465 16.20 2.84 -26.58
CA ASP A 465 14.95 2.56 -27.31
C ASP A 465 14.31 1.22 -26.89
N PHE A 466 15.12 0.18 -26.66
CA PHE A 466 14.63 -1.15 -26.27
C PHE A 466 13.95 -1.15 -24.88
N PHE A 467 14.49 -0.38 -23.94
CA PHE A 467 13.90 -0.24 -22.60
C PHE A 467 12.62 0.62 -22.65
N LEU A 468 12.65 1.74 -23.37
CA LEU A 468 11.49 2.63 -23.51
C LEU A 468 10.33 1.97 -24.26
N GLU A 469 10.59 1.16 -25.29
CA GLU A 469 9.58 0.37 -26.02
C GLU A 469 8.83 -0.60 -25.10
N SER A 470 9.49 -1.08 -24.04
CA SER A 470 8.85 -1.94 -23.04
C SER A 470 8.02 -1.16 -22.01
N ILE A 471 8.48 0.03 -21.61
CA ILE A 471 7.83 0.88 -20.59
C ILE A 471 6.57 1.58 -21.13
N GLU A 472 6.58 2.04 -22.38
CA GLU A 472 5.46 2.79 -22.96
C GLU A 472 4.11 2.07 -22.79
N PRO A 473 3.95 0.82 -23.27
CA PRO A 473 2.70 0.10 -23.12
C PRO A 473 2.43 -0.32 -21.67
N GLU A 474 3.46 -0.57 -20.85
CA GLU A 474 3.28 -0.82 -19.42
C GLU A 474 2.55 0.36 -18.75
N VAL A 475 3.08 1.56 -18.91
CA VAL A 475 2.58 2.75 -18.22
C VAL A 475 1.19 3.09 -18.74
N ARG A 476 1.02 3.11 -20.07
CA ARG A 476 -0.25 3.43 -20.71
C ARG A 476 -1.37 2.48 -20.30
N GLN A 477 -1.12 1.17 -20.32
CA GLN A 477 -2.11 0.15 -19.92
C GLN A 477 -2.53 0.33 -18.46
N ASN A 478 -1.57 0.54 -17.54
CA ASN A 478 -1.89 0.66 -16.13
C ASN A 478 -2.61 1.96 -15.78
N VAL A 479 -2.28 3.09 -16.41
CA VAL A 479 -3.02 4.36 -16.22
C VAL A 479 -4.48 4.20 -16.67
N ARG A 480 -4.72 3.64 -17.86
CA ARG A 480 -6.06 3.38 -18.40
C ARG A 480 -6.88 2.48 -17.50
N ARG A 481 -6.29 1.36 -17.08
CA ARG A 481 -6.91 0.37 -16.21
C ARG A 481 -7.39 0.98 -14.90
N ILE A 482 -6.60 1.88 -14.31
CA ILE A 482 -6.85 2.44 -12.99
C ILE A 482 -7.74 3.71 -13.02
N ASN A 483 -7.84 4.42 -14.15
CA ASN A 483 -8.60 5.68 -14.27
C ASN A 483 -10.05 5.61 -13.76
N LYS A 484 -10.69 4.44 -13.84
CA LYS A 484 -12.07 4.24 -13.36
C LYS A 484 -12.22 4.39 -11.84
N HIS A 485 -11.13 4.30 -11.08
CA HIS A 485 -11.15 4.27 -9.62
C HIS A 485 -11.05 5.67 -9.01
N PRO A 486 -12.11 6.19 -8.35
CA PRO A 486 -12.05 7.46 -7.64
C PRO A 486 -11.01 7.48 -6.51
N SER A 487 -10.63 6.31 -5.96
CA SER A 487 -9.59 6.18 -4.95
C SER A 487 -8.21 6.59 -5.44
N ASN A 488 -7.86 6.41 -6.71
CA ASN A 488 -6.54 6.81 -7.21
C ASN A 488 -6.41 8.33 -7.17
N VAL A 489 -5.39 8.85 -6.47
CA VAL A 489 -5.21 10.29 -6.24
C VAL A 489 -3.95 10.88 -6.86
N GLN A 490 -3.01 10.04 -7.29
CA GLN A 490 -1.75 10.50 -7.86
C GLN A 490 -1.09 9.38 -8.65
N TRP A 491 -0.40 9.76 -9.73
CA TRP A 491 0.67 8.97 -10.34
C TRP A 491 2.01 9.62 -10.03
N ALA A 492 2.86 8.98 -9.24
CA ALA A 492 4.25 9.38 -9.04
C ALA A 492 5.18 8.53 -9.93
N GLY A 493 6.17 9.15 -10.56
CA GLY A 493 7.04 8.50 -11.53
C GLY A 493 7.95 7.41 -10.94
N GLY A 494 8.30 7.50 -9.65
CA GLY A 494 9.08 6.48 -8.94
C GLY A 494 9.43 6.89 -7.51
N ASN A 495 10.18 6.06 -6.79
CA ASN A 495 10.54 6.24 -5.37
C ASN A 495 11.97 6.77 -5.15
N GLU A 496 12.13 7.88 -4.41
CA GLU A 496 13.39 8.46 -3.88
C GLU A 496 14.45 8.91 -4.93
N ILE A 497 14.14 8.81 -6.22
CA ILE A 497 15.10 8.98 -7.32
C ILE A 497 15.61 10.43 -7.47
N GLU A 498 14.79 11.46 -7.20
CA GLU A 498 15.23 12.87 -7.34
C GLU A 498 16.44 13.18 -6.43
N GLY A 499 16.42 12.67 -5.19
CA GLY A 499 17.54 12.82 -4.24
C GLY A 499 18.82 12.14 -4.73
N ILE A 500 18.68 10.92 -5.26
CA ILE A 500 19.80 10.13 -5.81
C ILE A 500 20.43 10.86 -7.00
N VAL A 501 19.62 11.26 -7.98
CA VAL A 501 20.13 11.85 -9.22
C VAL A 501 20.76 13.23 -8.98
N THR A 502 20.20 14.04 -8.08
CA THR A 502 20.80 15.33 -7.73
C THR A 502 22.11 15.14 -6.97
N GLY A 503 22.20 14.15 -6.07
CA GLY A 503 23.44 13.74 -5.42
C GLY A 503 24.52 13.30 -6.42
N VAL A 504 24.17 12.44 -7.37
CA VAL A 504 25.05 11.96 -8.44
C VAL A 504 25.54 13.10 -9.33
N ASN A 505 24.64 14.01 -9.73
CA ASN A 505 24.97 15.18 -10.56
C ASN A 505 26.03 16.08 -9.90
N THR A 506 26.01 16.19 -8.57
CA THR A 506 27.00 16.99 -7.84
C THR A 506 28.31 16.25 -7.57
N SER A 507 28.25 14.93 -7.40
CA SER A 507 29.36 14.13 -6.89
C SER A 507 30.24 13.53 -8.00
N LEU A 508 29.70 13.33 -9.21
CA LEU A 508 30.43 12.78 -10.35
C LEU A 508 30.73 13.82 -11.43
N ALA A 509 31.93 13.73 -12.03
CA ALA A 509 32.38 14.67 -13.06
C ALA A 509 31.48 14.72 -14.31
N ASN A 510 30.83 13.61 -14.66
CA ASN A 510 29.86 13.50 -15.75
C ASN A 510 28.43 13.26 -15.22
N GLY A 511 28.14 13.60 -13.97
CA GLY A 511 26.88 13.28 -13.31
C GLY A 511 25.63 13.89 -13.97
N THR A 512 25.81 14.95 -14.76
CA THR A 512 24.72 15.62 -15.49
C THR A 512 24.02 14.71 -16.49
N ILE A 513 24.70 13.69 -17.04
CA ILE A 513 24.05 12.73 -17.94
C ILE A 513 22.88 12.01 -17.26
N TYR A 514 23.05 11.62 -15.99
CA TYR A 514 22.01 10.93 -15.23
C TYR A 514 20.85 11.87 -14.89
N LEU A 515 21.14 13.16 -14.66
CA LEU A 515 20.10 14.17 -14.48
C LEU A 515 19.29 14.39 -15.77
N ASP A 516 19.97 14.51 -16.92
CA ASP A 516 19.31 14.66 -18.21
C ASP A 516 18.44 13.43 -18.54
N GLN A 517 18.91 12.23 -18.18
CA GLN A 517 18.14 11.00 -18.31
C GLN A 517 16.95 10.99 -17.37
N PHE A 518 17.12 11.36 -16.10
CA PHE A 518 15.99 11.48 -15.17
C PHE A 518 14.93 12.44 -15.70
N VAL A 519 15.32 13.61 -16.22
CA VAL A 519 14.39 14.54 -16.87
C VAL A 519 13.70 13.86 -18.06
N THR A 520 14.46 13.21 -18.95
CA THR A 520 13.90 12.53 -20.13
C THR A 520 12.87 11.46 -19.75
N LEU A 521 13.16 10.63 -18.75
CA LEU A 521 12.28 9.54 -18.34
C LEU A 521 11.08 10.04 -17.52
N PHE A 522 11.33 10.81 -16.46
CA PHE A 522 10.30 11.13 -15.45
C PHE A 522 9.58 12.46 -15.73
N GLN A 523 10.22 13.45 -16.36
CA GLN A 523 9.56 14.72 -16.69
C GLN A 523 8.91 14.69 -18.07
N ASP A 524 9.56 14.07 -19.05
CA ASP A 524 9.09 14.11 -20.44
C ASP A 524 8.32 12.83 -20.79
N PHE A 525 8.92 11.65 -20.67
CA PHE A 525 8.33 10.41 -21.16
C PHE A 525 7.15 9.90 -20.31
N LEU A 526 7.35 9.65 -19.01
CA LEU A 526 6.31 9.09 -18.12
C LEU A 526 5.17 10.09 -17.88
N HIS A 527 5.51 11.36 -17.68
CA HIS A 527 4.54 12.44 -17.58
C HIS A 527 3.64 12.49 -18.82
N ASP A 528 4.22 12.57 -20.02
CA ASP A 528 3.44 12.73 -21.26
C ASP A 528 2.54 11.53 -21.52
N ILE A 529 2.98 10.31 -21.18
CA ILE A 529 2.11 9.13 -21.25
C ILE A 529 0.95 9.29 -20.27
N ALA A 530 1.21 9.58 -18.99
CA ALA A 530 0.18 9.68 -17.96
C ALA A 530 -0.87 10.75 -18.31
N VAL A 531 -0.44 11.98 -18.60
CA VAL A 531 -1.37 13.10 -18.87
C VAL A 531 -2.06 12.99 -20.23
N SER A 532 -1.58 12.12 -21.13
CA SER A 532 -2.31 11.78 -22.37
C SER A 532 -3.48 10.83 -22.13
N GLU A 533 -3.48 10.10 -21.02
CA GLU A 533 -4.49 9.09 -20.69
C GLU A 533 -5.45 9.52 -19.59
N THR A 534 -5.10 10.52 -18.76
CA THR A 534 -5.95 11.00 -17.68
C THR A 534 -5.99 12.52 -17.57
N HIS A 535 -7.18 13.06 -17.37
CA HIS A 535 -7.42 14.46 -17.01
C HIS A 535 -7.72 14.64 -15.51
N SER A 536 -8.08 13.55 -14.83
CA SER A 536 -8.65 13.60 -13.47
C SER A 536 -7.64 13.35 -12.35
N VAL A 537 -6.44 12.81 -12.64
CA VAL A 537 -5.43 12.42 -11.64
C VAL A 537 -4.12 13.20 -11.86
N PRO A 538 -3.53 13.81 -10.83
CA PRO A 538 -2.25 14.52 -10.94
C PRO A 538 -1.05 13.58 -11.08
N TYR A 539 0.01 14.11 -11.68
CA TYR A 539 1.34 13.50 -11.79
C TYR A 539 2.41 14.22 -10.95
N THR A 540 3.39 13.45 -10.46
CA THR A 540 4.70 13.93 -9.99
C THR A 540 5.82 13.05 -10.55
N ASP A 541 7.03 13.59 -10.69
CA ASP A 541 8.20 12.86 -11.17
C ASP A 541 8.65 11.76 -10.20
N CYS A 542 8.54 12.01 -8.89
CA CYS A 542 9.01 11.11 -7.86
C CYS A 542 8.14 11.18 -6.59
N SER A 543 8.35 10.22 -5.69
CA SER A 543 7.71 10.13 -4.39
C SER A 543 8.08 11.32 -3.52
N THR A 544 9.38 11.61 -3.46
CA THR A 544 9.98 12.71 -2.71
C THR A 544 10.66 13.66 -3.67
N THR A 545 10.11 14.87 -3.71
CA THR A 545 10.49 15.86 -4.71
C THR A 545 10.55 17.26 -4.12
N LYS A 546 11.34 18.14 -4.76
CA LYS A 546 11.30 19.59 -4.50
C LYS A 546 10.16 20.29 -5.24
N GLY A 547 9.34 19.56 -5.98
CA GLY A 547 8.21 20.07 -6.73
C GLY A 547 8.61 20.72 -8.05
N VAL A 548 7.77 21.63 -8.55
CA VAL A 548 7.85 22.15 -9.91
C VAL A 548 8.07 23.66 -9.96
N LEU A 549 8.67 24.14 -11.04
CA LEU A 549 8.66 25.57 -11.42
C LEU A 549 7.40 25.93 -12.21
N SER A 550 6.85 24.96 -12.95
CA SER A 550 5.68 25.11 -13.80
C SER A 550 5.01 23.76 -14.00
N LEU A 551 3.67 23.75 -14.08
CA LEU A 551 2.88 22.58 -14.46
C LEU A 551 2.60 22.51 -15.97
N ASP A 552 2.70 23.64 -16.69
CA ASP A 552 2.54 23.70 -18.14
C ASP A 552 3.42 24.82 -18.76
N PRO A 553 4.56 24.49 -19.39
CA PRO A 553 5.12 23.13 -19.50
C PRO A 553 5.49 22.56 -18.12
N TYR A 554 5.53 21.23 -18.00
CA TYR A 554 5.93 20.54 -16.77
C TYR A 554 7.45 20.65 -16.58
N ILE A 555 7.89 21.42 -15.58
CA ILE A 555 9.31 21.72 -15.35
C ILE A 555 9.64 21.51 -13.88
N LEU A 556 10.57 20.59 -13.60
CA LEU A 556 11.01 20.28 -12.25
C LEU A 556 11.82 21.40 -11.62
N ARG A 557 11.69 21.56 -10.29
CA ARG A 557 12.38 22.58 -9.51
C ARG A 557 13.81 22.19 -9.16
N PHE A 558 14.03 20.94 -8.75
CA PHE A 558 15.29 20.50 -8.15
C PHE A 558 15.77 21.50 -7.07
N ASN A 559 17.04 21.91 -7.16
CA ASN A 559 17.66 22.86 -6.23
C ASN A 559 17.38 24.35 -6.57
N ASN A 560 16.50 24.67 -7.52
CA ASN A 560 16.14 26.05 -7.87
C ASN A 560 15.11 26.63 -6.88
N GLY A 561 15.50 26.73 -5.62
CA GLY A 561 14.72 27.31 -4.53
C GLY A 561 15.26 28.67 -4.06
N THR A 562 14.43 29.41 -3.34
CA THR A 562 14.87 30.60 -2.58
C THR A 562 15.19 30.21 -1.15
N GLU A 563 16.31 30.68 -0.60
CA GLU A 563 16.69 30.41 0.79
C GLU A 563 15.61 30.88 1.77
N GLY A 564 15.26 30.02 2.73
CA GLY A 564 14.21 30.28 3.72
C GLY A 564 12.79 29.91 3.27
N ASN A 565 12.57 29.62 1.98
CA ASN A 565 11.30 29.11 1.48
C ASN A 565 11.21 27.58 1.62
N ILE A 566 9.98 27.05 1.66
CA ILE A 566 9.69 25.62 1.77
C ILE A 566 9.00 25.13 0.49
N TYR A 567 9.47 24.02 -0.07
CA TYR A 567 9.03 23.43 -1.34
C TYR A 567 8.92 21.90 -1.22
N GLY A 568 7.96 21.33 -1.95
CA GLY A 568 7.79 19.88 -2.06
C GLY A 568 7.54 19.17 -0.74
N ASN A 569 7.87 17.89 -0.70
CA ASN A 569 7.76 17.01 0.47
C ASN A 569 9.12 16.51 0.97
N SER A 570 9.10 15.68 1.99
CA SER A 570 10.30 15.14 2.63
C SER A 570 10.09 13.77 3.25
N GLU A 571 11.19 13.13 3.61
CA GLU A 571 11.22 11.87 4.35
C GLU A 571 12.04 12.03 5.63
N ARG A 572 11.92 11.05 6.54
CA ARG A 572 12.77 10.97 7.73
C ARG A 572 13.06 9.54 8.16
N TYR A 573 14.34 9.19 8.12
CA TYR A 573 14.87 8.01 8.78
C TYR A 573 16.07 8.40 9.66
N ASN A 574 15.87 8.37 10.98
CA ASN A 574 16.95 8.61 11.95
C ASN A 574 16.94 7.50 13.01
N TYR A 575 17.93 6.62 12.93
CA TYR A 575 18.04 5.45 13.78
C TYR A 575 18.87 5.68 15.06
N ASP A 576 19.35 6.90 15.30
CA ASP A 576 19.92 7.28 16.59
C ASP A 576 18.78 7.46 17.60
N ALA A 577 18.62 6.48 18.49
CA ALA A 577 17.56 6.46 19.48
C ALA A 577 17.58 7.68 20.42
N SER A 578 18.73 8.33 20.62
CA SER A 578 18.82 9.54 21.43
C SER A 578 18.10 10.75 20.80
N GLN A 579 17.86 10.70 19.49
CA GLN A 579 17.20 11.76 18.72
C GLN A 579 15.71 11.51 18.48
N ALA A 580 15.16 10.38 18.92
CA ALA A 580 13.77 9.96 18.66
C ALA A 580 12.72 10.97 19.15
N PHE A 581 13.01 11.70 20.23
CA PHE A 581 12.14 12.74 20.78
C PHE A 581 12.78 14.14 20.73
N ASN A 582 13.85 14.30 19.94
CA ASN A 582 14.46 15.60 19.69
C ASN A 582 13.81 16.27 18.48
N TYR A 583 12.75 17.04 18.73
CA TYR A 583 11.96 17.71 17.70
C TYR A 583 12.75 18.65 16.79
N SER A 584 13.91 19.17 17.24
CA SER A 584 14.73 20.03 16.37
C SER A 584 15.36 19.28 15.21
N THR A 585 15.36 17.95 15.25
CA THR A 585 15.87 17.10 14.17
C THR A 585 14.79 16.73 13.16
N PHE A 586 13.51 16.97 13.45
CA PHE A 586 12.41 16.57 12.59
C PHE A 586 12.30 17.54 11.41
N PRO A 587 11.97 17.07 10.19
CA PRO A 587 11.87 17.94 9.02
C PRO A 587 10.72 18.95 9.19
N VAL A 588 10.99 20.18 8.76
CA VAL A 588 9.96 21.23 8.58
C VAL A 588 9.61 21.25 7.10
N SER A 589 8.50 20.61 6.74
CA SER A 589 8.11 20.31 5.36
C SER A 589 6.60 20.46 5.16
N ARG A 590 6.15 20.64 3.91
CA ARG A 590 4.72 20.72 3.54
C ARG A 590 3.99 19.38 3.71
N PHE A 591 4.72 18.29 3.58
CA PHE A 591 4.21 16.93 3.64
C PHE A 591 5.37 15.99 3.97
N VAL A 592 5.12 14.96 4.77
CA VAL A 592 6.10 13.89 5.01
C VAL A 592 5.53 12.56 4.53
N ASN A 593 6.04 12.04 3.40
CA ASN A 593 5.51 10.84 2.73
C ASN A 593 6.17 9.55 3.20
N GLU A 594 7.32 9.62 3.86
CA GLU A 594 7.90 8.46 4.54
C GLU A 594 8.62 8.88 5.83
N PHE A 595 8.39 8.10 6.87
CA PHE A 595 9.18 8.15 8.10
C PHE A 595 8.92 6.89 8.92
N GLY A 596 9.94 6.41 9.62
CA GLY A 596 9.86 5.10 10.26
C GLY A 596 10.98 4.80 11.23
N PHE A 597 10.68 3.92 12.19
CA PHE A 597 11.68 3.16 12.97
C PHE A 597 11.29 1.67 12.95
N HIS A 598 12.24 0.76 12.79
CA HIS A 598 11.96 -0.68 12.66
C HIS A 598 11.72 -1.36 14.01
N SER A 599 11.03 -2.50 13.98
CA SER A 599 10.77 -3.32 15.16
C SER A 599 10.72 -4.80 14.81
N MET A 600 10.94 -5.65 15.81
CA MET A 600 10.64 -7.07 15.71
C MET A 600 9.13 -7.31 15.53
N PRO A 601 8.72 -8.34 14.77
CA PRO A 601 7.36 -8.83 14.82
C PRO A 601 7.10 -9.54 16.16
N SER A 602 5.85 -9.89 16.43
CA SER A 602 5.47 -10.61 17.64
C SER A 602 6.19 -11.97 17.72
N PHE A 603 6.27 -12.49 18.95
CA PHE A 603 6.76 -13.85 19.20
C PHE A 603 5.98 -14.89 18.38
N TYR A 604 4.66 -14.72 18.25
CA TYR A 604 3.79 -15.65 17.52
C TYR A 604 4.08 -15.69 16.02
N THR A 605 4.45 -14.57 15.44
CA THR A 605 4.90 -14.52 14.03
C THR A 605 6.24 -15.22 13.86
N TRP A 606 7.15 -15.12 14.83
CA TRP A 606 8.39 -15.91 14.81
C TRP A 606 8.14 -17.42 14.91
N GLU A 607 7.16 -17.86 15.70
CA GLU A 607 6.80 -19.29 15.81
C GLU A 607 6.39 -19.91 14.46
N GLU A 608 5.97 -19.11 13.47
CA GLU A 608 5.62 -19.59 12.14
C GLU A 608 6.85 -20.03 11.33
N VAL A 609 8.03 -19.50 11.63
CA VAL A 609 9.23 -19.64 10.79
C VAL A 609 10.48 -20.17 11.51
N LEU A 610 10.53 -20.10 12.84
CA LEU A 610 11.66 -20.61 13.61
C LEU A 610 11.50 -22.10 13.90
N THR A 611 12.51 -22.91 13.54
CA THR A 611 12.41 -24.37 13.57
C THR A 611 13.20 -25.01 14.72
N SER A 612 14.16 -24.29 15.30
CA SER A 612 14.94 -24.74 16.45
C SER A 612 14.61 -23.92 17.70
N PRO A 613 14.53 -24.53 18.89
CA PRO A 613 14.44 -23.79 20.16
C PRO A 613 15.56 -22.76 20.35
N ASP A 614 16.76 -23.03 19.82
CA ASP A 614 17.91 -22.13 19.92
C ASP A 614 17.75 -20.86 19.05
N ASP A 615 16.81 -20.86 18.09
CA ASP A 615 16.55 -19.72 17.21
C ASP A 615 15.70 -18.64 17.89
N PHE A 616 14.98 -18.97 18.98
CA PHE A 616 14.16 -18.05 19.78
C PHE A 616 15.03 -17.18 20.69
N SER A 617 15.92 -16.41 20.05
CA SER A 617 16.84 -15.49 20.69
C SER A 617 17.03 -14.29 19.78
N PHE A 618 17.07 -13.10 20.39
CA PHE A 618 17.11 -11.83 19.67
C PHE A 618 18.22 -11.79 18.62
N ASN A 619 19.41 -12.31 18.96
CA ASN A 619 20.58 -12.36 18.07
C ASN A 619 20.91 -13.78 17.58
N SER A 620 19.92 -14.67 17.46
CA SER A 620 20.15 -15.96 16.80
C SER A 620 20.54 -15.75 15.34
N THR A 621 21.25 -16.71 14.74
CA THR A 621 21.66 -16.58 13.33
C THR A 621 20.47 -16.49 12.39
N VAL A 622 19.36 -17.19 12.68
CA VAL A 622 18.15 -17.19 11.86
C VAL A 622 17.40 -15.86 11.98
N VAL A 623 17.21 -15.34 13.20
CA VAL A 623 16.57 -14.03 13.40
C VAL A 623 17.41 -12.92 12.77
N ALA A 624 18.72 -12.90 13.02
CA ALA A 624 19.62 -11.90 12.42
C ALA A 624 19.68 -12.01 10.90
N SER A 625 19.56 -13.21 10.30
CA SER A 625 19.53 -13.33 8.84
C SER A 625 18.25 -12.77 8.20
N ARG A 626 17.22 -12.49 9.00
CA ARG A 626 15.92 -11.94 8.55
C ARG A 626 15.74 -10.48 8.96
N ASP A 627 16.77 -9.89 9.57
CA ASP A 627 16.93 -8.45 9.67
C ASP A 627 17.72 -7.98 8.44
N HIS A 628 17.00 -7.37 7.50
CA HIS A 628 17.57 -6.83 6.28
C HIS A 628 17.90 -5.35 6.42
N HIS A 629 17.91 -4.81 7.65
CA HIS A 629 18.31 -3.43 7.91
C HIS A 629 19.68 -3.35 8.61
N PRO A 630 20.72 -2.80 7.93
CA PRO A 630 20.80 -2.50 6.51
C PRO A 630 20.89 -3.76 5.62
N PRO A 631 20.62 -3.64 4.30
CA PRO A 631 20.71 -4.76 3.36
C PRO A 631 22.10 -5.36 3.28
N ALA A 632 22.20 -6.62 2.85
CA ALA A 632 23.47 -7.34 2.76
C ALA A 632 24.43 -6.79 1.69
N GLY A 633 23.92 -6.07 0.69
CA GLY A 633 24.72 -5.56 -0.43
C GLY A 633 25.21 -6.63 -1.41
N SER A 634 24.87 -7.89 -1.16
CA SER A 634 25.41 -9.06 -1.85
C SER A 634 24.66 -10.34 -1.43
N LEU A 635 25.02 -11.46 -2.05
CA LEU A 635 24.55 -12.79 -1.67
C LEU A 635 25.19 -13.34 -0.37
N ALA A 636 25.83 -12.50 0.45
CA ALA A 636 26.43 -12.94 1.72
C ALA A 636 25.37 -13.46 2.70
N PHE A 637 25.71 -14.50 3.46
CA PHE A 637 24.84 -15.07 4.48
C PHE A 637 25.64 -15.50 5.74
N PRO A 638 25.13 -15.25 6.96
CA PRO A 638 23.97 -14.39 7.26
C PRO A 638 24.24 -12.94 6.80
N ASN A 639 23.20 -12.10 6.72
CA ASN A 639 23.36 -10.68 6.37
C ASN A 639 24.48 -10.06 7.24
N PRO A 640 25.60 -9.62 6.65
CA PRO A 640 26.74 -9.09 7.41
C PRO A 640 26.42 -7.76 8.10
N ASN A 641 25.38 -7.05 7.66
CA ASN A 641 25.01 -5.73 8.15
C ASN A 641 23.88 -5.77 9.19
N ALA A 642 23.14 -6.88 9.30
CA ALA A 642 22.09 -7.09 10.31
C ALA A 642 22.48 -6.73 11.76
N PRO A 643 23.73 -6.95 12.24
CA PRO A 643 24.11 -6.52 13.58
C PRO A 643 23.89 -5.02 13.85
N GLN A 644 23.83 -4.18 12.82
CA GLN A 644 23.53 -2.76 12.97
C GLN A 644 22.05 -2.50 13.30
N GLY A 645 21.10 -3.10 12.57
CA GLY A 645 19.66 -2.99 12.89
C GLY A 645 19.35 -3.51 14.29
N GLN A 646 19.87 -4.70 14.61
CA GLN A 646 19.80 -5.28 15.95
C GLN A 646 20.34 -4.35 17.04
N ALA A 647 21.47 -3.67 16.79
CA ALA A 647 22.05 -2.72 17.74
C ALA A 647 21.17 -1.47 17.92
N GLN A 648 20.58 -0.94 16.85
CA GLN A 648 19.67 0.21 16.91
C GLN A 648 18.42 -0.10 17.75
N MET A 649 17.80 -1.27 17.56
CA MET A 649 16.68 -1.71 18.40
C MET A 649 17.10 -1.93 19.86
N THR A 650 18.29 -2.48 20.08
CA THR A 650 18.83 -2.71 21.43
C THR A 650 19.03 -1.38 22.16
N GLU A 651 19.72 -0.43 21.54
CA GLU A 651 19.97 0.91 22.09
C GLU A 651 18.66 1.65 22.37
N ALA A 652 17.71 1.57 21.45
CA ALA A 652 16.40 2.18 21.62
C ALA A 652 15.65 1.68 22.86
N VAL A 653 15.64 0.36 23.08
CA VAL A 653 15.03 -0.23 24.28
C VAL A 653 15.82 0.18 25.53
N GLU A 654 17.14 0.03 25.55
CA GLU A 654 17.97 0.34 26.72
C GLU A 654 17.89 1.81 27.16
N LEU A 655 17.72 2.73 26.22
CA LEU A 655 17.66 4.16 26.51
C LEU A 655 16.29 4.61 27.02
N TRP A 656 15.21 4.02 26.49
CA TRP A 656 13.85 4.53 26.69
C TRP A 656 12.93 3.64 27.51
N LEU A 657 13.22 2.35 27.64
CA LEU A 657 12.36 1.35 28.26
C LEU A 657 13.12 0.48 29.27
N PRO A 658 12.43 -0.13 30.25
CA PRO A 658 13.01 -1.17 31.08
C PRO A 658 13.52 -2.35 30.24
N THR A 659 14.79 -2.72 30.40
CA THR A 659 15.45 -3.78 29.63
C THR A 659 15.03 -5.19 30.07
N PRO A 660 14.49 -6.04 29.17
CA PRO A 660 14.16 -7.42 29.50
C PRO A 660 15.39 -8.25 29.89
N SER A 661 15.30 -8.98 31.00
CA SER A 661 16.40 -9.80 31.53
C SER A 661 15.92 -10.97 32.40
N THR A 662 15.14 -11.90 31.83
CA THR A 662 14.67 -13.09 32.56
C THR A 662 15.62 -14.28 32.39
N SER A 663 15.45 -15.31 33.21
CA SER A 663 16.23 -16.56 33.10
C SER A 663 15.73 -17.51 32.01
N ASP A 664 14.52 -17.30 31.50
CA ASP A 664 13.93 -18.07 30.40
C ASP A 664 14.23 -17.35 29.07
N SER A 665 14.91 -18.06 28.15
CA SER A 665 15.32 -17.49 26.87
C SER A 665 14.14 -17.13 25.96
N ASN A 666 13.10 -17.97 25.93
CA ASN A 666 11.92 -17.75 25.09
C ASN A 666 11.10 -16.58 25.64
N GLN A 667 10.93 -16.53 26.96
CA GLN A 667 10.29 -15.39 27.62
C GLN A 667 11.07 -14.10 27.32
N THR A 668 12.39 -14.13 27.49
CA THR A 668 13.25 -12.97 27.20
C THR A 668 13.12 -12.53 25.75
N PHE A 669 13.11 -13.45 24.78
CA PHE A 669 12.93 -13.14 23.37
C PHE A 669 11.56 -12.48 23.09
N ALA A 670 10.47 -13.01 23.64
CA ALA A 670 9.13 -12.43 23.49
C ALA A 670 9.03 -11.02 24.13
N GLN A 671 9.72 -10.79 25.24
CA GLN A 671 9.77 -9.50 25.92
C GLN A 671 10.56 -8.46 25.12
N TRP A 672 11.69 -8.85 24.51
CA TRP A 672 12.45 -8.00 23.60
C TRP A 672 11.66 -7.64 22.36
N CYS A 673 10.99 -8.61 21.72
CA CYS A 673 10.15 -8.34 20.56
C CYS A 673 9.13 -7.23 20.86
N TRP A 674 8.40 -7.37 21.95
CA TRP A 674 7.39 -6.40 22.35
C TRP A 674 7.98 -5.03 22.76
N SER A 675 9.12 -5.00 23.46
CA SER A 675 9.80 -3.73 23.81
C SER A 675 10.20 -2.93 22.58
N THR A 676 10.67 -3.57 21.51
CA THR A 676 10.99 -2.87 20.25
C THR A 676 9.74 -2.26 19.61
N GLN A 677 8.59 -2.96 19.66
CA GLN A 677 7.32 -2.42 19.15
C GLN A 677 6.80 -1.24 19.97
N ILE A 678 6.99 -1.23 21.29
CA ILE A 678 6.64 -0.07 22.13
C ILE A 678 7.45 1.15 21.70
N PHE A 679 8.77 0.99 21.56
CA PHE A 679 9.63 2.09 21.15
C PHE A 679 9.26 2.62 19.75
N GLN A 680 9.02 1.72 18.79
CA GLN A 680 8.50 2.08 17.47
C GLN A 680 7.21 2.90 17.60
N SER A 681 6.23 2.43 18.37
CA SER A 681 4.96 3.14 18.56
C SER A 681 5.17 4.51 19.20
N MET A 682 6.00 4.63 20.24
CA MET A 682 6.31 5.92 20.88
C MET A 682 6.90 6.92 19.89
N THR A 683 7.87 6.47 19.09
CA THR A 683 8.58 7.32 18.14
C THR A 683 7.64 7.78 17.03
N MET A 684 6.88 6.87 16.42
CA MET A 684 5.95 7.22 15.34
C MET A 684 4.80 8.10 15.82
N MET A 685 4.24 7.86 17.00
CA MET A 685 3.21 8.74 17.59
C MET A 685 3.73 10.17 17.78
N SER A 686 5.00 10.31 18.18
CA SER A 686 5.67 11.60 18.35
C SER A 686 5.87 12.32 17.03
N GLU A 687 6.36 11.61 16.00
CA GLU A 687 6.55 12.16 14.65
C GLU A 687 5.22 12.55 14.00
N ILE A 688 4.21 11.67 14.01
CA ILE A 688 2.85 11.97 13.52
C ILE A 688 2.31 13.24 14.18
N SER A 689 2.39 13.32 15.51
CA SER A 689 1.85 14.46 16.25
C SER A 689 2.58 15.76 15.92
N TRP A 690 3.90 15.70 15.70
CA TRP A 690 4.70 16.85 15.26
C TRP A 690 4.30 17.31 13.85
N TYR A 691 4.18 16.41 12.89
CA TYR A 691 3.79 16.76 11.52
C TYR A 691 2.36 17.32 11.48
N ARG A 692 1.42 16.72 12.22
CA ARG A 692 0.05 17.24 12.34
C ARG A 692 -0.01 18.63 12.96
N ARG A 693 0.82 18.90 13.97
CA ARG A 693 0.98 20.24 14.54
C ARG A 693 1.39 21.25 13.46
N GLY A 694 2.21 20.85 12.49
CA GLY A 694 2.69 21.69 11.39
C GLY A 694 1.60 22.29 10.50
N ALA A 695 0.37 21.72 10.48
CA ALA A 695 -0.77 22.26 9.74
C ALA A 695 -1.11 23.72 10.13
N GLY A 696 -0.94 24.07 11.41
CA GLY A 696 -1.16 25.43 11.90
C GLY A 696 0.12 26.24 12.11
N GLN A 697 1.24 25.83 11.51
CA GLN A 697 2.53 26.52 11.57
C GLN A 697 2.93 27.03 10.18
N GLY A 698 4.10 27.68 10.07
CA GLY A 698 4.54 28.32 8.83
C GLY A 698 4.73 27.33 7.66
N GLU A 699 5.07 26.08 7.95
CA GLU A 699 5.17 25.02 6.96
C GLU A 699 3.82 24.59 6.39
N ASN A 700 2.70 24.81 7.10
CA ASN A 700 1.36 24.34 6.71
C ASN A 700 1.39 22.86 6.26
N ASN A 701 1.94 21.99 7.11
CA ASN A 701 2.06 20.57 6.80
C ASN A 701 0.68 19.91 6.73
N LEU A 702 0.35 19.26 5.61
CA LEU A 702 -0.95 18.62 5.39
C LEU A 702 -0.84 17.14 5.03
N GLY A 703 0.23 16.46 5.44
CA GLY A 703 0.27 15.02 5.33
C GLY A 703 1.43 14.31 6.04
N ALA A 704 1.10 13.14 6.56
CA ALA A 704 2.03 12.25 7.25
C ALA A 704 1.69 10.80 6.88
N LEU A 705 2.60 10.16 6.12
CA LEU A 705 2.49 8.74 5.75
C LEU A 705 3.64 7.94 6.38
N VAL A 706 3.31 7.05 7.31
CA VAL A 706 4.31 6.22 8.02
C VAL A 706 4.85 5.14 7.09
N TRP A 707 6.17 4.95 7.09
CA TRP A 707 6.79 3.75 6.55
C TRP A 707 6.85 2.70 7.66
N GLN A 708 6.15 1.56 7.61
CA GLN A 708 5.22 1.10 6.56
C GLN A 708 3.99 0.38 7.15
N LEU A 709 3.01 0.00 6.32
CA LEU A 709 1.78 -0.65 6.76
C LEU A 709 1.99 -2.14 7.06
N ASN A 710 2.26 -2.93 6.03
CA ASN A 710 2.26 -4.39 6.07
C ASN A 710 3.68 -4.97 5.91
N ASP A 711 3.83 -6.23 6.33
CA ASP A 711 4.99 -7.06 6.05
C ASP A 711 4.76 -7.99 4.86
N ILE A 712 5.84 -8.28 4.14
CA ILE A 712 5.88 -9.29 3.06
C ILE A 712 6.22 -10.70 3.58
N TRP A 713 6.82 -10.79 4.77
CA TRP A 713 7.26 -12.04 5.40
C TRP A 713 7.51 -11.82 6.91
N GLN A 714 7.80 -12.90 7.65
CA GLN A 714 8.11 -12.82 9.08
C GLN A 714 9.55 -12.32 9.30
N GLY A 715 9.74 -11.01 9.49
CA GLY A 715 11.07 -10.41 9.65
C GLY A 715 11.03 -9.08 10.40
N VAL A 716 12.20 -8.51 10.66
CA VAL A 716 12.32 -7.15 11.21
C VAL A 716 11.97 -6.15 10.12
N SER A 717 11.11 -5.18 10.46
CA SER A 717 10.67 -4.17 9.50
C SER A 717 10.05 -2.96 10.21
N TRP A 718 9.66 -1.98 9.41
CA TRP A 718 8.92 -0.81 9.87
C TRP A 718 7.39 -1.00 9.86
N SER A 719 6.90 -2.21 9.58
CA SER A 719 5.47 -2.48 9.48
C SER A 719 4.73 -2.16 10.78
N SER A 720 3.45 -1.86 10.66
CA SER A 720 2.49 -1.80 11.76
C SER A 720 1.58 -3.04 11.80
N ILE A 721 1.50 -3.78 10.70
CA ILE A 721 0.79 -5.04 10.53
C ILE A 721 1.79 -6.11 10.09
N GLU A 722 1.89 -7.18 10.87
CA GLU A 722 2.76 -8.33 10.61
C GLU A 722 2.21 -9.17 9.45
N TYR A 723 3.04 -10.05 8.88
CA TYR A 723 2.73 -10.79 7.65
C TYR A 723 1.40 -11.56 7.69
N SER A 724 1.07 -12.19 8.82
CA SER A 724 -0.18 -12.94 8.98
C SER A 724 -1.41 -12.07 9.27
N GLY A 725 -1.25 -10.73 9.30
CA GLY A 725 -2.32 -9.76 9.57
C GLY A 725 -2.40 -9.30 11.02
N ARG A 726 -1.52 -9.76 11.92
CA ARG A 726 -1.49 -9.31 13.32
C ARG A 726 -1.08 -7.85 13.43
N TRP A 727 -1.81 -7.08 14.24
CA TRP A 727 -1.44 -5.69 14.55
C TRP A 727 -0.28 -5.64 15.56
N LYS A 728 0.79 -4.91 15.20
CA LYS A 728 1.81 -4.47 16.16
C LYS A 728 1.26 -3.38 17.08
N VAL A 729 2.01 -3.05 18.13
CA VAL A 729 1.71 -1.91 19.03
C VAL A 729 1.49 -0.61 18.23
N LEU A 730 2.29 -0.40 17.18
CA LEU A 730 2.22 0.79 16.32
C LEU A 730 0.82 1.02 15.72
N GLN A 731 0.10 0.00 15.26
CA GLN A 731 -1.20 0.20 14.61
C GLN A 731 -2.27 0.77 15.58
N TYR A 732 -2.22 0.37 16.85
CA TYR A 732 -3.04 0.97 17.90
C TYR A 732 -2.59 2.41 18.25
N GLY A 733 -1.28 2.68 18.23
CA GLY A 733 -0.73 4.02 18.38
C GLY A 733 -1.15 4.98 17.25
N ILE A 734 -1.19 4.48 16.01
CA ILE A 734 -1.69 5.18 14.82
C ILE A 734 -3.17 5.52 15.02
N THR A 735 -4.00 4.56 15.45
CA THR A 735 -5.43 4.80 15.74
C THR A 735 -5.63 6.01 16.67
N THR A 736 -4.78 6.13 17.69
CA THR A 736 -4.86 7.24 18.64
C THR A 736 -4.40 8.57 18.03
N THR A 737 -3.31 8.57 17.26
CA THR A 737 -2.68 9.80 16.75
C THR A 737 -3.26 10.30 15.42
N PHE A 738 -3.92 9.45 14.64
CA PHE A 738 -4.73 9.80 13.48
C PHE A 738 -6.20 10.07 13.81
N SER A 739 -6.56 10.08 15.11
CA SER A 739 -7.87 10.58 15.53
C SER A 739 -8.14 11.97 14.94
N PRO A 740 -9.36 12.26 14.45
CA PRO A 740 -9.71 13.55 13.84
C PRO A 740 -9.52 14.77 14.75
N LEU A 741 -9.47 14.51 16.05
CA LEU A 741 -9.09 15.46 17.07
C LEU A 741 -8.16 14.75 18.05
N THR A 742 -6.94 15.26 18.21
CA THR A 742 -5.91 14.67 19.06
C THR A 742 -5.33 15.70 20.01
N ILE A 743 -4.97 15.29 21.21
CA ILE A 743 -4.17 16.09 22.15
C ILE A 743 -2.77 15.48 22.20
N TYR A 744 -1.70 16.27 22.31
CA TYR A 744 -0.35 15.70 22.45
C TYR A 744 0.57 16.58 23.33
N PRO A 745 1.38 15.98 24.22
CA PRO A 745 2.38 16.68 25.01
C PRO A 745 3.75 16.72 24.30
N PHE A 746 4.22 17.91 23.96
CA PHE A 746 5.55 18.15 23.41
C PHE A 746 6.52 18.56 24.53
N TRP A 747 7.44 17.66 24.86
CA TRP A 747 8.46 17.88 25.89
C TRP A 747 9.82 18.18 25.27
N THR A 748 10.40 19.34 25.61
CA THR A 748 11.76 19.74 25.18
C THR A 748 12.66 19.81 26.42
N PRO A 749 13.44 18.77 26.73
CA PRO A 749 14.27 18.70 27.94
C PRO A 749 15.31 19.82 28.05
N ASP A 750 15.98 20.16 26.95
CA ASP A 750 17.11 21.11 26.91
C ASP A 750 16.77 22.49 27.47
N ASN A 751 15.55 22.97 27.20
CA ASN A 751 15.05 24.23 27.72
C ASN A 751 13.94 24.04 28.78
N GLN A 752 13.69 22.80 29.18
CA GLN A 752 12.67 22.39 30.14
C GLN A 752 11.28 22.97 29.84
N THR A 753 10.82 22.84 28.60
CA THR A 753 9.50 23.33 28.16
C THR A 753 8.57 22.17 27.87
N LEU A 754 7.38 22.20 28.48
CA LEU A 754 6.25 21.34 28.11
C LEU A 754 5.17 22.18 27.44
N GLU A 755 4.81 21.80 26.22
CA GLU A 755 3.67 22.35 25.48
C GLU A 755 2.62 21.26 25.30
N VAL A 756 1.36 21.55 25.61
CA VAL A 756 0.24 20.65 25.34
C VAL A 756 -0.63 21.28 24.27
N ILE A 757 -0.78 20.59 23.15
CA ILE A 757 -1.46 21.10 21.96
C ILE A 757 -2.59 20.16 21.58
N VAL A 758 -3.71 20.74 21.16
CA VAL A 758 -4.80 20.02 20.51
C VAL A 758 -4.76 20.32 19.01
N THR A 759 -4.89 19.30 18.18
CA THR A 759 -4.86 19.41 16.71
C THR A 759 -6.12 18.80 16.12
N SER A 760 -6.71 19.48 15.13
CA SER A 760 -7.90 19.00 14.41
C SER A 760 -7.68 19.00 12.90
N ASP A 761 -8.13 17.95 12.23
CA ASP A 761 -8.17 17.83 10.77
C ASP A 761 -9.56 18.14 10.17
N ARG A 762 -10.48 18.67 10.99
CA ARG A 762 -11.85 18.98 10.57
C ARG A 762 -11.94 20.23 9.70
N TRP A 763 -12.98 20.29 8.87
CA TRP A 763 -13.27 21.45 8.02
C TRP A 763 -13.98 22.58 8.77
N GLU A 764 -14.52 22.28 9.94
CA GLU A 764 -15.17 23.19 10.85
C GLU A 764 -14.29 23.50 12.07
N THR A 765 -14.57 24.63 12.71
CA THR A 765 -14.00 24.93 14.02
C THR A 765 -14.54 23.97 15.07
N VAL A 766 -13.66 23.40 15.88
CA VAL A 766 -14.00 22.46 16.94
C VAL A 766 -13.74 23.07 18.31
N GLU A 767 -14.70 22.91 19.21
CA GLU A 767 -14.61 23.36 20.61
C GLU A 767 -14.75 22.17 21.55
N GLY A 768 -14.03 22.22 22.67
CA GLY A 768 -14.05 21.13 23.64
C GLY A 768 -13.25 21.43 24.90
N THR A 769 -13.01 20.38 25.68
CA THR A 769 -12.27 20.45 26.94
C THR A 769 -11.15 19.41 26.98
N ALA A 770 -10.01 19.79 27.54
CA ALA A 770 -8.88 18.93 27.84
C ALA A 770 -8.66 18.85 29.35
N GLN A 771 -8.62 17.64 29.90
CA GLN A 771 -8.26 17.34 31.28
C GLN A 771 -6.82 16.86 31.35
N LEU A 772 -6.00 17.52 32.18
CA LEU A 772 -4.62 17.13 32.45
C LEU A 772 -4.53 16.68 33.91
N THR A 773 -4.29 15.40 34.14
CA THR A 773 -4.29 14.79 35.48
C THR A 773 -2.96 14.12 35.78
N TRP A 774 -2.29 14.56 36.82
CA TRP A 774 -1.05 13.97 37.31
C TRP A 774 -1.32 12.84 38.29
N TYR A 775 -0.59 11.75 38.12
CA TYR A 775 -0.59 10.58 39.00
C TYR A 775 0.83 10.25 39.45
N ASP A 776 0.94 9.57 40.60
CA ASP A 776 2.12 8.78 40.89
C ASP A 776 2.01 7.35 40.29
N TRP A 777 3.10 6.59 40.30
CA TRP A 777 3.10 5.20 39.80
C TRP A 777 2.31 4.22 40.67
N SER A 778 1.93 4.61 41.90
CA SER A 778 0.99 3.84 42.73
C SER A 778 -0.47 4.09 42.35
N GLY A 779 -0.74 5.00 41.41
CA GLY A 779 -2.10 5.32 40.93
C GLY A 779 -2.80 6.41 41.74
N ASN A 780 -2.12 7.08 42.67
CA ASN A 780 -2.73 8.17 43.42
C ASN A 780 -2.80 9.42 42.55
N MET A 781 -3.99 9.99 42.40
CA MET A 781 -4.16 11.29 41.74
C MET A 781 -3.53 12.40 42.59
N LEU A 782 -2.61 13.15 42.00
CA LEU A 782 -1.87 14.23 42.66
C LEU A 782 -2.52 15.60 42.41
N ASN A 783 -2.85 15.89 41.15
CA ASN A 783 -3.53 17.12 40.74
C ASN A 783 -4.26 16.91 39.41
N SER A 784 -5.31 17.68 39.15
CA SER A 784 -6.04 17.70 37.87
C SER A 784 -6.38 19.13 37.48
N SER A 785 -6.31 19.44 36.19
CA SER A 785 -6.71 20.73 35.62
C SER A 785 -7.55 20.52 34.37
N MET A 786 -8.49 21.44 34.13
CA MET A 786 -9.38 21.43 32.98
C MET A 786 -9.15 22.71 32.17
N HIS A 787 -9.04 22.57 30.86
CA HIS A 787 -8.82 23.66 29.92
C HIS A 787 -9.83 23.59 28.80
N GLU A 788 -10.44 24.72 28.45
CA GLU A 788 -11.27 24.84 27.26
C GLU A 788 -10.38 25.13 26.05
N PHE A 789 -10.79 24.67 24.87
CA PHE A 789 -10.09 24.95 23.63
C PHE A 789 -11.04 25.23 22.49
N THR A 790 -10.53 26.00 21.53
CA THR A 790 -11.11 26.21 20.21
C THR A 790 -10.01 25.98 19.20
N VAL A 791 -10.25 25.08 18.25
CA VAL A 791 -9.31 24.72 17.18
C VAL A 791 -9.97 25.07 15.84
N PRO A 792 -9.42 26.04 15.08
CA PRO A 792 -9.89 26.33 13.73
C PRO A 792 -9.71 25.14 12.78
N THR A 793 -10.34 25.24 11.60
CA THR A 793 -10.21 24.28 10.51
C THR A 793 -8.76 23.96 10.18
N LEU A 794 -8.41 22.66 10.10
CA LEU A 794 -7.06 22.16 9.77
C LEU A 794 -5.94 22.87 10.56
N ASN A 795 -6.12 22.98 11.89
CA ASN A 795 -5.24 23.80 12.72
C ASN A 795 -5.01 23.17 14.10
N ASN A 796 -4.30 23.91 14.95
CA ASN A 796 -3.95 23.54 16.30
C ASN A 796 -4.37 24.62 17.32
N SER A 797 -4.37 24.24 18.59
CA SER A 797 -4.63 25.12 19.72
C SER A 797 -3.68 24.78 20.87
N LEU A 798 -2.91 25.77 21.33
CA LEU A 798 -2.02 25.62 22.48
C LEU A 798 -2.84 25.70 23.77
N ILE A 799 -2.90 24.60 24.51
CA ILE A 799 -3.68 24.48 25.75
C ILE A 799 -2.89 24.96 26.95
N SER A 800 -1.64 24.51 27.06
CA SER A 800 -0.76 24.90 28.16
C SER A 800 0.68 24.95 27.71
N ARG A 801 1.43 25.89 28.28
CA ARG A 801 2.88 26.01 28.11
C ARG A 801 3.51 26.30 29.45
N THR A 802 4.38 25.41 29.91
CA THR A 802 5.04 25.53 31.21
C THR A 802 6.54 25.42 31.03
N LEU A 803 7.29 26.34 31.66
CA LEU A 803 8.75 26.38 31.62
C LEU A 803 9.35 26.02 32.98
N GLY A 804 10.45 25.27 32.93
CA GLY A 804 11.20 24.80 34.08
C GLY A 804 10.58 23.54 34.68
N LEU A 805 11.40 22.50 34.85
CA LEU A 805 10.96 21.18 35.30
C LEU A 805 10.24 21.25 36.66
N ALA A 806 10.74 22.07 37.59
CA ALA A 806 10.10 22.26 38.91
C ALA A 806 8.70 22.88 38.84
N SER A 807 8.37 23.63 37.79
CA SER A 807 7.03 24.20 37.56
C SER A 807 6.09 23.22 36.85
N ILE A 808 6.67 22.30 36.06
CA ILE A 808 5.92 21.29 35.30
C ILE A 808 5.43 20.19 36.24
N LEU A 809 6.30 19.72 37.14
CA LEU A 809 5.99 18.64 38.05
C LEU A 809 5.04 19.09 39.17
N PRO A 810 4.20 18.20 39.71
CA PRO A 810 3.47 18.45 40.94
C PRO A 810 4.41 18.80 42.09
N ALA A 811 3.97 19.71 42.98
CA ALA A 811 4.82 20.23 44.05
C ALA A 811 5.38 19.11 44.95
N GLY A 812 6.71 19.06 45.08
CA GLY A 812 7.41 18.10 45.93
C GLY A 812 7.67 16.72 45.32
N GLN A 813 7.32 16.52 44.04
CA GLN A 813 7.55 15.26 43.31
C GLN A 813 8.81 15.30 42.45
N ASN A 814 9.41 14.13 42.21
CA ASN A 814 10.50 13.98 41.24
C ASN A 814 9.97 13.43 39.90
N ALA A 815 10.70 13.66 38.82
CA ALA A 815 10.34 13.19 37.49
C ALA A 815 10.19 11.66 37.39
N THR A 816 10.94 10.91 38.21
CA THR A 816 10.88 9.44 38.26
C THR A 816 9.56 8.92 38.81
N ASP A 817 8.85 9.71 39.61
CA ASP A 817 7.76 9.22 40.48
C ASP A 817 6.37 9.51 39.89
N VAL A 818 6.30 10.32 38.82
CA VAL A 818 5.04 10.89 38.32
C VAL A 818 4.92 10.85 36.80
N TRP A 819 3.66 10.84 36.36
CA TRP A 819 3.28 10.92 34.94
C TRP A 819 1.92 11.65 34.84
N MET A 820 1.57 12.09 33.63
CA MET A 820 0.34 12.83 33.38
C MET A 820 -0.54 12.14 32.35
N LEU A 821 -1.82 11.99 32.67
CA LEU A 821 -2.89 11.57 31.79
C LEU A 821 -3.54 12.80 31.14
N LEU A 822 -3.64 12.80 29.82
CA LEU A 822 -4.30 13.82 29.03
C LEU A 822 -5.56 13.22 28.43
N ASN A 823 -6.72 13.78 28.74
CA ASN A 823 -8.00 13.38 28.17
C ASN A 823 -8.66 14.56 27.49
N LEU A 824 -8.98 14.40 26.21
CA LEU A 824 -9.72 15.38 25.44
C LEU A 824 -11.15 14.89 25.20
N THR A 825 -12.11 15.81 25.20
CA THR A 825 -13.50 15.56 24.78
C THR A 825 -14.05 16.75 24.00
N ALA A 826 -14.67 16.48 22.86
CA ALA A 826 -15.37 17.47 22.05
C ALA A 826 -16.65 16.89 21.44
N GLN A 827 -17.56 17.76 21.02
CA GLN A 827 -18.73 17.39 20.22
C GLN A 827 -18.51 17.81 18.78
N VAL A 828 -18.49 16.85 17.86
CA VAL A 828 -18.29 17.09 16.42
C VAL A 828 -19.33 16.28 15.67
N GLU A 829 -20.11 16.93 14.81
CA GLU A 829 -21.17 16.30 14.00
C GLU A 829 -22.14 15.41 14.81
N ASN A 830 -22.53 15.85 16.02
CA ASN A 830 -23.35 15.10 16.99
C ASN A 830 -22.72 13.81 17.55
N LYS A 831 -21.41 13.63 17.38
CA LYS A 831 -20.63 12.55 18.01
C LYS A 831 -19.69 13.13 19.05
N THR A 832 -19.58 12.43 20.18
CA THR A 832 -18.51 12.71 21.16
C THR A 832 -17.21 12.14 20.61
N ILE A 833 -16.22 13.01 20.42
CA ILE A 833 -14.84 12.58 20.11
C ILE A 833 -14.03 12.68 21.38
N THR A 834 -13.34 11.60 21.73
CA THR A 834 -12.41 11.53 22.85
C THR A 834 -11.03 11.12 22.37
N ASN A 835 -9.99 11.64 23.03
CA ASN A 835 -8.61 11.24 22.78
C ASN A 835 -7.86 11.17 24.10
N GLU A 836 -7.09 10.10 24.30
CA GLU A 836 -6.30 9.84 25.50
C GLU A 836 -4.82 9.83 25.11
N GLN A 837 -3.97 10.53 25.87
CA GLN A 837 -2.52 10.51 25.73
C GLN A 837 -1.83 10.54 27.09
N TYR A 838 -0.54 10.22 27.07
CA TYR A 838 0.29 10.15 28.27
C TYR A 838 1.53 11.03 28.13
N PHE A 839 1.97 11.60 29.24
CA PHE A 839 3.24 12.31 29.34
C PHE A 839 4.05 11.76 30.51
N THR A 840 5.30 11.39 30.23
CA THR A 840 6.32 11.11 31.24
C THR A 840 7.43 12.14 31.15
N PRO A 841 7.84 12.76 32.27
CA PRO A 841 8.88 13.80 32.27
C PRO A 841 10.30 13.22 32.12
N ILE A 842 10.45 11.90 32.13
CA ILE A 842 11.70 11.14 32.01
C ILE A 842 11.47 9.87 31.20
N SER A 843 12.57 9.24 30.76
CA SER A 843 12.57 7.91 30.15
C SER A 843 11.86 6.89 31.05
N LEU A 844 11.08 5.99 30.44
CA LEU A 844 10.42 4.91 31.18
C LEU A 844 11.44 3.88 31.72
N ALA A 845 12.66 3.83 31.17
CA ALA A 845 13.77 3.06 31.73
C ALA A 845 14.16 3.52 33.15
N GLU A 846 13.92 4.80 33.47
CA GLU A 846 14.27 5.41 34.75
C GLU A 846 13.05 5.65 35.66
N ALA A 847 11.85 5.35 35.19
CA ALA A 847 10.62 5.55 35.94
C ALA A 847 10.54 4.58 37.13
N ALA A 848 10.08 5.08 38.29
CA ALA A 848 9.86 4.30 39.50
C ALA A 848 8.53 3.52 39.43
N LEU A 849 8.42 2.66 38.42
CA LEU A 849 7.26 1.81 38.18
C LEU A 849 6.94 0.96 39.41
N THR A 850 5.65 0.69 39.63
CA THR A 850 5.15 -0.11 40.76
C THR A 850 4.42 -1.33 40.20
N ASP A 851 4.51 -2.47 40.89
CA ASP A 851 3.80 -3.69 40.49
C ASP A 851 2.29 -3.43 40.34
N PRO A 852 1.73 -3.55 39.13
CA PRO A 852 0.35 -3.21 38.88
C PRO A 852 -0.65 -4.24 39.41
N GLN A 853 -0.22 -5.48 39.67
CA GLN A 853 -1.09 -6.58 40.10
C GLN A 853 -2.37 -6.67 39.25
N ILE A 854 -2.20 -6.71 37.93
CA ILE A 854 -3.33 -6.63 37.00
C ILE A 854 -4.23 -7.85 37.18
N GLN A 855 -5.50 -7.60 37.44
CA GLN A 855 -6.55 -8.58 37.42
C GLN A 855 -7.24 -8.55 36.05
N VAL A 856 -7.39 -9.72 35.43
CA VAL A 856 -8.20 -9.91 34.24
C VAL A 856 -9.40 -10.79 34.55
N THR A 857 -10.56 -10.38 34.07
CA THR A 857 -11.73 -11.25 33.96
C THR A 857 -12.13 -11.32 32.50
N SER A 858 -12.46 -12.52 32.03
CA SER A 858 -12.88 -12.75 30.65
C SER A 858 -14.24 -13.43 30.60
N THR A 859 -14.87 -13.35 29.43
CA THR A 859 -16.14 -13.99 29.13
C THR A 859 -16.03 -14.75 27.81
N ASP A 860 -16.97 -15.67 27.55
CA ASP A 860 -16.93 -16.57 26.39
C ASP A 860 -16.97 -15.85 25.03
N ASN A 861 -17.37 -14.57 25.00
CA ASN A 861 -17.39 -13.75 23.77
C ASN A 861 -16.09 -12.94 23.56
N LEU A 862 -14.99 -13.36 24.19
CA LEU A 862 -13.67 -12.71 24.12
C LEU A 862 -13.68 -11.25 24.59
N THR A 863 -14.52 -10.95 25.58
CA THR A 863 -14.49 -9.65 26.29
C THR A 863 -13.68 -9.78 27.56
N PHE A 864 -12.70 -8.89 27.73
CA PHE A 864 -11.75 -8.83 28.83
C PHE A 864 -11.94 -7.54 29.61
N THR A 865 -12.19 -7.63 30.91
CA THR A 865 -12.14 -6.50 31.85
C THR A 865 -10.84 -6.56 32.63
N LEU A 866 -10.05 -5.49 32.51
CA LEU A 866 -8.73 -5.33 33.13
C LEU A 866 -8.82 -4.30 34.25
N SER A 867 -8.28 -4.65 35.42
CA SER A 867 -8.23 -3.80 36.61
C SER A 867 -6.82 -3.83 37.20
N ALA A 868 -6.20 -2.66 37.39
CA ALA A 868 -4.96 -2.56 38.16
C ALA A 868 -5.28 -2.48 39.67
N LEU A 869 -4.80 -3.44 40.46
CA LEU A 869 -5.06 -3.51 41.90
C LEU A 869 -3.90 -2.98 42.77
N GLY A 870 -2.70 -2.93 42.18
CA GLY A 870 -1.49 -2.38 42.80
C GLY A 870 -1.19 -0.98 42.28
N GLY A 871 -0.12 -0.83 41.51
CA GLY A 871 0.25 0.41 40.82
C GLY A 871 -0.35 0.56 39.42
N VAL A 872 0.09 1.60 38.70
CA VAL A 872 -0.26 1.81 37.28
C VAL A 872 0.47 0.78 36.41
N ALA A 873 -0.20 0.29 35.37
CA ALA A 873 0.39 -0.60 34.38
C ALA A 873 0.59 0.14 33.03
N PRO A 874 1.78 0.71 32.76
CA PRO A 874 2.07 1.37 31.49
C PRO A 874 2.10 0.35 30.36
N TRP A 875 1.58 0.74 29.20
CA TRP A 875 1.53 -0.11 28.00
C TRP A 875 0.90 -1.48 28.30
N THR A 876 -0.24 -1.49 28.97
CA THR A 876 -1.03 -2.71 29.18
C THR A 876 -1.41 -3.28 27.81
N TRP A 877 -1.02 -4.52 27.58
CA TRP A 877 -1.12 -5.18 26.28
C TRP A 877 -1.74 -6.56 26.41
N LEU A 878 -2.83 -6.77 25.69
CA LEU A 878 -3.39 -8.09 25.45
C LEU A 878 -2.89 -8.61 24.10
N ASP A 879 -2.32 -9.81 24.11
CA ASP A 879 -1.86 -10.52 22.93
C ASP A 879 -2.79 -11.69 22.64
N HIS A 880 -3.25 -11.83 21.39
CA HIS A 880 -4.10 -12.93 20.97
C HIS A 880 -3.24 -14.15 20.56
N PRO A 881 -3.72 -15.40 20.74
CA PRO A 881 -2.91 -16.59 20.48
C PRO A 881 -2.56 -16.78 18.99
N ALA A 882 -1.57 -17.63 18.70
CA ALA A 882 -1.20 -17.98 17.33
C ALA A 882 -2.39 -18.51 16.51
N GLY A 883 -2.39 -18.23 15.20
CA GLY A 883 -3.46 -18.64 14.30
C GLY A 883 -4.79 -17.90 14.47
N THR A 884 -4.86 -16.88 15.32
CA THR A 884 -5.99 -15.93 15.36
C THR A 884 -5.57 -14.61 14.73
N VAL A 885 -6.48 -13.95 14.01
CA VAL A 885 -6.31 -12.62 13.42
C VAL A 885 -7.52 -11.79 13.82
N GLY A 886 -7.31 -10.54 14.22
CA GLY A 886 -8.39 -9.69 14.70
C GLY A 886 -7.88 -8.41 15.35
N VAL A 887 -8.80 -7.67 15.97
CA VAL A 887 -8.53 -6.37 16.59
C VAL A 887 -9.16 -6.29 17.98
N PHE A 888 -8.45 -5.70 18.94
CA PHE A 888 -9.03 -5.36 20.24
C PHE A 888 -9.76 -4.02 20.15
N VAL A 889 -11.03 -3.99 20.59
CA VAL A 889 -11.88 -2.81 20.55
C VAL A 889 -12.31 -2.44 21.96
N ASP A 890 -12.17 -1.17 22.34
CA ASP A 890 -12.67 -0.69 23.63
C ASP A 890 -14.19 -0.62 23.62
N ASN A 891 -14.84 -1.26 24.59
CA ASN A 891 -16.29 -1.41 24.63
C ASN A 891 -17.03 -0.09 24.95
N THR A 892 -16.32 0.92 25.46
CA THR A 892 -16.85 2.26 25.76
C THR A 892 -16.82 3.14 24.53
N THR A 893 -15.70 3.15 23.81
CA THR A 893 -15.50 4.04 22.65
C THR A 893 -15.95 3.40 21.33
N GLY A 894 -15.95 2.07 21.26
CA GLY A 894 -16.17 1.32 20.02
C GLY A 894 -15.00 1.42 19.02
N LEU A 895 -13.84 1.92 19.46
CA LEU A 895 -12.65 2.09 18.62
C LEU A 895 -11.57 1.06 18.96
N PRO A 896 -10.68 0.70 18.01
CA PRO A 896 -9.53 -0.13 18.30
C PRO A 896 -8.69 0.45 19.46
N SER A 897 -8.33 -0.40 20.41
CA SER A 897 -7.55 0.00 21.59
C SER A 897 -6.75 -1.15 22.17
N ASN A 898 -5.46 -0.88 22.40
CA ASN A 898 -4.51 -1.73 23.12
C ASN A 898 -3.29 -0.85 23.49
N GLY A 899 -2.39 -1.31 24.35
CA GLY A 899 -1.16 -0.55 24.67
C GLY A 899 -1.38 0.73 25.48
N PHE A 900 -2.45 0.81 26.28
CA PHE A 900 -2.82 1.96 27.11
C PHE A 900 -2.23 1.88 28.54
N TYR A 901 -2.34 2.96 29.31
CA TYR A 901 -1.97 2.94 30.73
C TYR A 901 -3.19 2.52 31.56
N LEU A 902 -3.10 1.38 32.25
CA LEU A 902 -4.16 0.93 33.16
C LEU A 902 -3.93 1.51 34.56
N VAL A 903 -4.86 2.33 35.02
CA VAL A 903 -4.73 3.10 36.28
C VAL A 903 -5.61 2.47 37.36
N PRO A 904 -5.13 2.30 38.61
CA PRO A 904 -5.96 1.81 39.71
C PRO A 904 -7.27 2.58 39.86
N GLY A 905 -8.38 1.85 39.90
CA GLY A 905 -9.74 2.41 39.96
C GLY A 905 -10.32 2.87 38.62
N ILE A 906 -9.59 2.72 37.51
CA ILE A 906 -10.07 2.98 36.14
C ILE A 906 -9.96 1.68 35.33
N ASP A 907 -11.02 0.88 35.39
CA ASP A 907 -11.09 -0.38 34.65
C ASP A 907 -11.18 -0.13 33.13
N ARG A 908 -10.66 -1.07 32.35
CA ARG A 908 -10.75 -1.08 30.88
C ARG A 908 -11.41 -2.35 30.43
N THR A 909 -12.36 -2.24 29.49
CA THR A 909 -13.05 -3.39 28.91
C THR A 909 -12.81 -3.45 27.42
N LEU A 910 -12.06 -4.46 26.97
CA LEU A 910 -11.78 -4.69 25.55
C LEU A 910 -12.53 -5.92 25.07
N GLN A 911 -13.05 -5.88 23.85
CA GLN A 911 -13.51 -7.07 23.13
C GLN A 911 -12.54 -7.37 21.99
N PHE A 912 -12.08 -8.61 21.90
CA PHE A 912 -11.37 -9.06 20.71
C PHE A 912 -12.37 -9.40 19.60
N GLN A 913 -12.29 -8.68 18.49
CA GLN A 913 -13.08 -8.93 17.28
C GLN A 913 -12.25 -9.80 16.34
N LEU A 914 -12.63 -11.08 16.27
CA LEU A 914 -12.00 -12.07 15.41
C LEU A 914 -12.35 -11.79 13.94
N ASN A 915 -11.34 -11.83 13.08
CA ASN A 915 -11.53 -11.95 11.64
C ASN A 915 -11.67 -13.44 11.30
N GLU A 916 -12.88 -13.89 10.98
CA GLU A 916 -13.18 -15.29 10.67
C GLU A 916 -12.56 -15.77 9.35
N ASP A 917 -12.35 -14.87 8.39
CA ASP A 917 -11.84 -15.20 7.06
C ASP A 917 -10.35 -15.55 7.07
N LEU A 918 -9.58 -14.92 7.97
CA LEU A 918 -8.13 -15.13 8.09
C LEU A 918 -7.71 -16.02 9.27
N SER A 919 -8.57 -16.18 10.27
CA SER A 919 -8.22 -16.94 11.48
C SER A 919 -8.24 -18.45 11.23
N LYS A 920 -7.12 -19.11 11.51
CA LYS A 920 -7.01 -20.58 11.56
C LYS A 920 -7.67 -21.16 12.82
N ASN A 921 -7.66 -20.41 13.92
CA ASN A 921 -8.32 -20.75 15.17
C ASN A 921 -9.59 -19.88 15.35
N LEU A 922 -10.76 -20.47 15.06
CA LEU A 922 -12.04 -19.76 15.14
C LEU A 922 -12.67 -19.72 16.54
N ASN A 923 -12.13 -20.49 17.49
CA ASN A 923 -12.67 -20.58 18.85
C ASN A 923 -11.53 -20.53 19.87
N PRO A 924 -10.76 -19.42 19.94
CA PRO A 924 -9.68 -19.31 20.89
C PRO A 924 -10.21 -19.32 22.33
N ASP A 925 -9.52 -20.01 23.23
CA ASP A 925 -9.83 -19.96 24.65
C ASP A 925 -9.42 -18.58 25.19
N PRO A 926 -10.30 -17.83 25.90
CA PRO A 926 -9.91 -16.59 26.57
C PRO A 926 -8.67 -16.75 27.49
N ALA A 927 -8.39 -17.96 27.99
CA ALA A 927 -7.21 -18.25 28.80
C ALA A 927 -5.88 -18.27 28.01
N ASP A 928 -5.93 -18.39 26.68
CA ASP A 928 -4.74 -18.40 25.82
C ASP A 928 -4.26 -16.97 25.47
N PHE A 929 -5.02 -15.95 25.84
CA PHE A 929 -4.63 -14.54 25.66
C PHE A 929 -3.60 -14.13 26.71
N VAL A 930 -2.51 -13.52 26.25
CA VAL A 930 -1.40 -13.15 27.13
C VAL A 930 -1.49 -11.67 27.48
N LEU A 931 -1.65 -11.40 28.77
CA LEU A 931 -1.61 -10.05 29.32
C LEU A 931 -0.18 -9.69 29.74
N ARG A 932 0.27 -8.49 29.36
CA ARG A 932 1.54 -7.92 29.83
C ARG A 932 1.41 -6.41 30.07
N SER A 933 2.38 -5.86 30.80
CA SER A 933 2.63 -4.43 30.94
C SER A 933 4.12 -4.20 31.05
N LEU A 934 4.57 -2.95 30.98
CA LEU A 934 6.00 -2.64 31.02
C LEU A 934 6.69 -3.16 32.30
N TRP A 935 5.99 -3.13 33.44
CA TRP A 935 6.48 -3.72 34.69
C TRP A 935 6.66 -5.24 34.58
N ASN A 936 5.62 -5.94 34.13
CA ASN A 936 5.62 -7.40 33.98
C ASN A 936 6.63 -7.89 32.93
N ASN A 937 7.00 -7.03 31.99
CA ASN A 937 7.95 -7.35 30.93
C ASN A 937 9.41 -7.42 31.42
N THR A 938 9.70 -6.90 32.61
CA THR A 938 11.06 -6.89 33.19
C THR A 938 11.17 -7.55 34.55
N HIS A 939 10.04 -7.90 35.16
CA HIS A 939 9.97 -8.58 36.44
C HIS A 939 9.31 -9.94 36.24
N ALA A 940 9.98 -11.02 36.65
CA ALA A 940 9.41 -12.36 36.58
C ALA A 940 8.08 -12.39 37.36
N SER A 941 6.99 -12.66 36.64
CA SER A 941 5.65 -12.92 37.20
C SER A 941 5.55 -14.31 37.81
#